data_AF-A0A2V1AL28-F1
#
_entry.id   AF-A0A2V1AL28-F1
#
_cell.length_a   1.000
_cell.length_b   1.000
_cell.length_c   1.000
_cell.angle_alpha   90.00
_cell.angle_beta   90.00
_cell.angle_gamma   90.00
#
_symmetry.space_group_name_H-M   'P 1'
#
loop_
_entity.id
_entity.type
_entity.pdbx_description
1 polymer ?
#
loop_
_entity_poly.entity_id
_entity_poly.type
_entity_poly.pdbx_seq_one_letter_code
_entity_poly.pdbx_strand_id
1 'polypeptide(L)'
;MSSNAVLELVSDQNSPENNRRTAAELQFNKLAAENPTQVAFELIQGACGENQRIDIRQACLLHLKRLVPKFWSLGFQSFVGPPIDQELKTNIRSSLIHLVSSESNSKIRSGAAYVIVQIAAADYPDEWPDLLVRLYDLARDLNNHVAVVGSLSVLTDLFDDLITEEQFWEGGVGAQLLSYITNLLSQESLPATIKTSALKLYLTVYNTLSSAEAVESPERKAAVTDHIAQMFMILGQLLQQSNAATANSVDLSEIYLRTNLYKVIAHILSTYRKRIGKDLVKDVLSLILQDLTYSSNAFKVFAVDGEDGPVTGKSDDLDDPARVLTNNIAELLSTLSLIQDSIPLISNYPAEVFDELTRNIVQCSVLPLDVAEDYMADFNQYVTEITGLSGITTARDAVRDYIMDLGDKDASHLFEVIKNEAVNSSLEWRVHEAYLLIAESLFSNEQADSLGADLPLSQYVSTIDGLINTNAHPLVLSRIFILLPKFIEKFSSKLSVNDFGSVQFKKTYAFASSSNDDSFKIVQASTLVAATFWKQVPGLDLTIMGLDSQRQIVEVSYGLLEDSEEDTPPVIMEALAVAIDVDQRNAFNLMIDGDHSVIDIIIKSAFKDPANIQLSIDSAECLETLLNSVSMQEYLQVCDRSLPFVIKIVAEAASSKSVEYSPQLNLALDLLGNILSAAPSEPDAQTNSFPKEVFDFAFPVLRQLILRASDDQILQSGAEVFNSLLQKAPNYFVEYSDPSTNESGMNIIVAVAGKFLSPELSDSAAMNCGLIVASLFENFQSYLDNDFFYQLLSATVRRLVIAKAVVTIENLIMVFCKLVLNASPENLINALTAVEVVMPDSQQQRNGLEAVLPIWFNAFEVTRGYQKIQQNVLALGKLYSINDSRVSSMIVDGDIIPYEGDIIITRSKAKSMPQKFTQISAPVKILKLLANELGFQCQQPNADDYNLDKQDEDEEEGDGGDWEDLDDIGVPTYEKLKSYVDSDSEEDGDAAPVGDQTVKDMLLQFFKECVSKNLGNFQQYYEALDDDEKKILTENIVF
;
A
#
# COMPACT_ATOMS: atom_id res chain seq x y z
N MET A 1 4.15 13.72 -53.27
CA MET A 1 4.93 14.43 -52.22
C MET A 1 6.40 14.05 -52.41
N SER A 2 7.34 14.95 -52.15
CA SER A 2 8.78 14.62 -52.24
C SER A 2 9.14 13.59 -51.17
N SER A 3 9.94 12.56 -51.49
CA SER A 3 10.25 11.43 -50.60
C SER A 3 11.08 11.76 -49.35
N ASN A 4 11.24 13.05 -49.02
CA ASN A 4 11.96 13.55 -47.85
C ASN A 4 11.07 14.32 -46.88
N ALA A 5 9.77 14.51 -47.19
CA ALA A 5 8.90 15.37 -46.39
C ALA A 5 8.63 14.79 -44.99
N VAL A 6 8.44 13.48 -44.85
CA VAL A 6 8.25 12.85 -43.52
C VAL A 6 9.54 12.92 -42.71
N LEU A 7 10.71 12.69 -43.34
CA LEU A 7 12.00 12.74 -42.63
C LEU A 7 12.37 14.15 -42.16
N GLU A 8 12.04 15.19 -42.93
CA GLU A 8 12.16 16.57 -42.49
C GLU A 8 11.28 16.85 -41.25
N LEU A 9 10.03 16.36 -41.25
CA LEU A 9 9.15 16.50 -40.09
C LEU A 9 9.68 15.75 -38.86
N VAL A 10 10.20 14.54 -39.03
CA VAL A 10 10.84 13.78 -37.93
C VAL A 10 12.05 14.54 -37.38
N SER A 11 12.87 15.13 -38.26
CA SER A 11 14.00 15.95 -37.82
C SER A 11 13.55 17.21 -37.09
N ASP A 12 12.49 17.86 -37.55
CA ASP A 12 11.97 19.11 -36.98
C ASP A 12 11.28 18.90 -35.62
N GLN A 13 10.79 17.69 -35.36
CA GLN A 13 10.28 17.30 -34.04
C GLN A 13 11.38 17.27 -32.96
N ASN A 14 12.65 17.11 -33.36
CA ASN A 14 13.79 17.17 -32.45
C ASN A 14 14.39 18.59 -32.34
N SER A 15 13.70 19.62 -32.84
CA SER A 15 14.14 21.02 -32.74
C SER A 15 14.05 21.55 -31.31
N PRO A 16 15.01 22.39 -30.86
CA PRO A 16 14.91 23.09 -29.58
C PRO A 16 13.81 24.17 -29.57
N GLU A 17 13.33 24.59 -30.75
CA GLU A 17 12.21 25.54 -30.87
C GLU A 17 10.86 24.84 -30.74
N ASN A 18 10.14 25.10 -29.63
CA ASN A 18 8.82 24.52 -29.35
C ASN A 18 7.82 24.70 -30.51
N ASN A 19 7.72 25.90 -31.09
CA ASN A 19 6.77 26.17 -32.18
C ASN A 19 7.03 25.29 -33.42
N ARG A 20 8.31 25.07 -33.74
CA ARG A 20 8.71 24.23 -34.88
C ARG A 20 8.40 22.77 -34.62
N ARG A 21 8.69 22.27 -33.41
CA ARG A 21 8.35 20.90 -32.99
C ARG A 21 6.85 20.66 -33.04
N THR A 22 6.04 21.52 -32.43
CA THR A 22 4.57 21.36 -32.42
C THR A 22 3.97 21.42 -33.82
N ALA A 23 4.45 22.33 -34.69
CA ALA A 23 4.02 22.39 -36.07
C ALA A 23 4.35 21.09 -36.84
N ALA A 24 5.56 20.55 -36.63
CA ALA A 24 6.01 19.31 -37.26
C ALA A 24 5.22 18.09 -36.77
N GLU A 25 4.91 17.99 -35.47
CA GLU A 25 4.07 16.92 -34.90
C GLU A 25 2.65 16.94 -35.48
N LEU A 26 2.01 18.11 -35.53
CA LEU A 26 0.66 18.27 -36.09
C LEU A 26 0.63 17.89 -37.57
N GLN A 27 1.63 18.33 -38.34
CA GLN A 27 1.72 18.01 -39.75
C GLN A 27 2.01 16.52 -39.98
N PHE A 28 2.88 15.91 -39.16
CA PHE A 28 3.16 14.47 -39.22
C PHE A 28 1.89 13.64 -38.93
N ASN A 29 1.18 13.95 -37.86
CA ASN A 29 -0.06 13.25 -37.50
C ASN A 29 -1.14 13.38 -38.59
N LYS A 30 -1.24 14.56 -39.21
CA LYS A 30 -2.13 14.78 -40.35
C LYS A 30 -1.76 13.89 -41.55
N LEU A 31 -0.48 13.84 -41.92
CA LEU A 31 -0.01 12.99 -43.03
C LEU A 31 -0.21 11.51 -42.73
N ALA A 32 0.03 11.07 -41.50
CA ALA A 32 -0.17 9.69 -41.08
C ALA A 32 -1.65 9.28 -41.16
N ALA A 33 -2.59 10.17 -40.84
CA ALA A 33 -4.02 9.92 -40.99
C ALA A 33 -4.48 9.94 -42.46
N GLU A 34 -3.89 10.79 -43.29
CA GLU A 34 -4.25 10.90 -44.72
C GLU A 34 -3.72 9.73 -45.56
N ASN A 35 -2.48 9.31 -45.33
CA ASN A 35 -1.85 8.20 -46.07
C ASN A 35 -0.86 7.42 -45.17
N PRO A 36 -1.37 6.52 -44.31
CA PRO A 36 -0.53 5.76 -43.39
C PRO A 36 0.48 4.85 -44.10
N THR A 37 0.11 4.26 -45.25
CA THR A 37 1.01 3.42 -46.06
C THR A 37 2.25 4.20 -46.50
N GLN A 38 2.08 5.40 -47.08
CA GLN A 38 3.22 6.20 -47.52
C GLN A 38 4.11 6.63 -46.34
N VAL A 39 3.51 7.03 -45.22
CA VAL A 39 4.27 7.43 -44.03
C VAL A 39 5.05 6.24 -43.47
N ALA A 40 4.44 5.06 -43.34
CA ALA A 40 5.12 3.86 -42.87
C ALA A 40 6.29 3.46 -43.79
N PHE A 41 6.12 3.61 -45.11
CA PHE A 41 7.20 3.40 -46.09
C PHE A 41 8.38 4.38 -45.87
N GLU A 42 8.11 5.68 -45.74
CA GLU A 42 9.17 6.68 -45.51
C GLU A 42 9.87 6.46 -44.16
N LEU A 43 9.15 6.05 -43.12
CA LEU A 43 9.72 5.73 -41.81
C LEU A 43 10.66 4.53 -41.88
N ILE A 44 10.25 3.41 -42.50
CA ILE A 44 11.13 2.23 -42.58
C ILE A 44 12.35 2.49 -43.48
N GLN A 45 12.19 3.25 -44.56
CA GLN A 45 13.32 3.68 -45.40
C GLN A 45 14.28 4.60 -44.62
N GLY A 46 13.73 5.53 -43.84
CA GLY A 46 14.51 6.39 -42.93
C GLY A 46 15.30 5.60 -41.89
N ALA A 47 14.69 4.56 -41.33
CA ALA A 47 15.36 3.66 -40.39
C ALA A 47 16.48 2.83 -41.04
N CYS A 48 16.30 2.37 -42.29
CA CYS A 48 17.31 1.61 -43.04
C CYS A 48 18.42 2.46 -43.69
N GLY A 49 18.31 3.78 -43.70
CA GLY A 49 19.29 4.66 -44.34
C GLY A 49 20.63 4.71 -43.59
N GLU A 50 21.69 4.08 -44.11
CA GLU A 50 23.03 4.07 -43.50
C GLU A 50 23.67 5.45 -43.38
N ASN A 51 23.37 6.37 -44.30
CA ASN A 51 23.89 7.75 -44.30
C ASN A 51 23.07 8.71 -43.42
N GLN A 52 22.02 8.23 -42.77
CA GLN A 52 21.13 9.04 -41.94
C GLN A 52 21.68 9.12 -40.50
N ARG A 53 21.47 10.27 -39.84
CA ARG A 53 21.83 10.43 -38.42
C ARG A 53 21.06 9.42 -37.54
N ILE A 54 21.73 8.87 -36.53
CA ILE A 54 21.19 7.82 -35.64
C ILE A 54 19.93 8.28 -34.92
N ASP A 55 19.89 9.53 -34.46
CA ASP A 55 18.72 10.17 -33.82
C ASP A 55 17.47 10.10 -34.73
N ILE A 56 17.62 10.38 -36.03
CA ILE A 56 16.52 10.29 -37.00
C ILE A 56 16.13 8.84 -37.25
N ARG A 57 17.10 7.93 -37.42
CA ARG A 57 16.83 6.49 -37.64
C ARG A 57 16.05 5.90 -36.46
N GLN A 58 16.47 6.21 -35.23
CA GLN A 58 15.80 5.80 -34.00
C GLN A 58 14.40 6.41 -33.90
N ALA A 59 14.24 7.71 -34.17
CA ALA A 59 12.93 8.36 -34.18
C ALA A 59 11.99 7.73 -35.20
N CYS A 60 12.47 7.34 -36.39
CA CYS A 60 11.66 6.65 -37.39
C CYS A 60 11.09 5.33 -36.87
N LEU A 61 11.89 4.52 -36.16
CA LEU A 61 11.44 3.26 -35.54
C LEU A 61 10.43 3.50 -34.42
N LEU A 62 10.65 4.52 -33.58
CA LEU A 62 9.70 4.88 -32.52
C LEU A 62 8.37 5.40 -33.10
N HIS A 63 8.40 6.16 -34.18
CA HIS A 63 7.19 6.56 -34.90
C HIS A 63 6.49 5.36 -35.52
N LEU A 64 7.24 4.43 -36.12
CA LEU A 64 6.69 3.21 -36.69
C LEU A 64 6.00 2.37 -35.59
N LYS A 65 6.63 2.20 -34.43
CA LYS A 65 6.04 1.58 -33.23
C LYS A 65 4.69 2.22 -32.89
N ARG A 66 4.64 3.55 -32.78
CA ARG A 66 3.39 4.28 -32.47
C ARG A 66 2.32 4.18 -33.56
N LEU A 67 2.73 3.93 -34.81
CA LEU A 67 1.85 3.84 -35.97
C LEU A 67 1.19 2.45 -36.07
N VAL A 68 1.90 1.38 -35.68
CA VAL A 68 1.41 -0.01 -35.77
C VAL A 68 0.03 -0.20 -35.10
N PRO A 69 -0.19 0.17 -33.82
CA PRO A 69 -1.51 -0.01 -33.19
C PRO A 69 -2.66 0.76 -33.84
N LYS A 70 -2.35 1.81 -34.62
CA LYS A 70 -3.36 2.70 -35.21
C LYS A 70 -3.76 2.31 -36.63
N PHE A 71 -2.80 1.79 -37.39
CA PHE A 71 -2.98 1.56 -38.83
C PHE A 71 -2.48 0.20 -39.31
N TRP A 72 -2.10 -0.73 -38.44
CA TRP A 72 -1.67 -2.07 -38.86
C TRP A 72 -2.82 -3.08 -38.94
N SER A 73 -3.53 -3.31 -37.84
CA SER A 73 -4.57 -4.34 -37.74
C SER A 73 -5.76 -3.88 -36.90
N LEU A 74 -6.96 -4.35 -37.26
CA LEU A 74 -8.19 -4.19 -36.49
C LEU A 74 -8.13 -4.88 -35.11
N GLY A 75 -7.15 -5.76 -34.88
CA GLY A 75 -6.92 -6.41 -33.58
C GLY A 75 -6.49 -5.45 -32.47
N PHE A 76 -6.01 -4.25 -32.82
CA PHE A 76 -5.64 -3.24 -31.81
C PHE A 76 -6.83 -2.37 -31.42
N GLN A 77 -7.00 -2.14 -30.12
CA GLN A 77 -8.02 -1.23 -29.58
C GLN A 77 -7.86 0.21 -30.10
N SER A 78 -6.63 0.64 -30.41
CA SER A 78 -6.31 1.97 -30.91
C SER A 78 -6.44 2.13 -32.43
N PHE A 79 -6.97 1.13 -33.14
CA PHE A 79 -7.04 1.15 -34.59
C PHE A 79 -8.00 2.25 -35.09
N VAL A 80 -7.50 3.09 -35.99
CA VAL A 80 -8.26 4.19 -36.61
C VAL A 80 -8.46 3.95 -38.12
N GLY A 81 -7.51 3.29 -38.76
CA GLY A 81 -7.53 2.98 -40.19
C GLY A 81 -7.33 4.20 -41.12
N PRO A 82 -7.18 3.98 -42.44
CA PRO A 82 -7.17 2.68 -43.11
C PRO A 82 -5.92 1.84 -42.79
N PRO A 83 -5.98 0.50 -42.92
CA PRO A 83 -4.83 -0.35 -42.64
C PRO A 83 -3.73 -0.16 -43.69
N ILE A 84 -2.47 -0.30 -43.28
CA ILE A 84 -1.30 -0.31 -44.18
C ILE A 84 -1.42 -1.46 -45.18
N ASP A 85 -1.03 -1.19 -46.42
CA ASP A 85 -1.04 -2.14 -47.53
C ASP A 85 -0.24 -3.41 -47.20
N GLN A 86 -0.79 -4.58 -47.56
CA GLN A 86 -0.20 -5.88 -47.21
C GLN A 86 1.21 -6.07 -47.79
N GLU A 87 1.47 -5.61 -49.02
CA GLU A 87 2.80 -5.70 -49.64
C GLU A 87 3.84 -4.90 -48.85
N LEU A 88 3.47 -3.71 -48.35
CA LEU A 88 4.34 -2.90 -47.52
C LEU A 88 4.56 -3.55 -46.14
N LYS A 89 3.55 -4.18 -45.55
CA LYS A 89 3.73 -4.93 -44.29
C LYS A 89 4.80 -6.00 -44.42
N THR A 90 4.78 -6.79 -45.50
CA THR A 90 5.81 -7.80 -45.77
C THR A 90 7.22 -7.19 -45.89
N ASN A 91 7.33 -6.04 -46.57
CA ASN A 91 8.59 -5.30 -46.67
C ASN A 91 9.07 -4.78 -45.30
N ILE A 92 8.18 -4.17 -44.51
CA ILE A 92 8.49 -3.68 -43.17
C ILE A 92 8.98 -4.82 -42.27
N ARG A 93 8.26 -5.95 -42.22
CA ARG A 93 8.65 -7.14 -41.46
C ARG A 93 10.06 -7.60 -41.83
N SER A 94 10.36 -7.68 -43.13
CA SER A 94 11.68 -8.08 -43.63
C SER A 94 12.79 -7.08 -43.28
N SER A 95 12.51 -5.78 -43.42
CA SER A 95 13.44 -4.71 -43.06
C SER A 95 13.72 -4.67 -41.56
N LEU A 96 12.73 -4.90 -40.70
CA LEU A 96 12.91 -4.93 -39.25
C LEU A 96 13.80 -6.10 -38.82
N ILE A 97 13.58 -7.30 -39.37
CA ILE A 97 14.45 -8.46 -39.12
C ILE A 97 15.87 -8.17 -39.59
N HIS A 98 16.03 -7.54 -40.76
CA HIS A 98 17.35 -7.11 -41.23
C HIS A 98 18.02 -6.15 -40.24
N LEU A 99 17.32 -5.09 -39.80
CA LEU A 99 17.85 -4.11 -38.84
C LEU A 99 18.29 -4.76 -37.53
N VAL A 100 17.50 -5.69 -36.99
CA VAL A 100 17.88 -6.45 -35.79
C VAL A 100 19.14 -7.30 -36.03
N SER A 101 19.31 -7.83 -37.25
CA SER A 101 20.39 -8.76 -37.58
C SER A 101 21.72 -8.13 -38.03
N SER A 102 21.69 -6.88 -38.52
CA SER A 102 22.84 -6.26 -39.19
C SER A 102 23.36 -4.99 -38.51
N GLU A 103 22.53 -4.30 -37.71
CA GLU A 103 22.90 -2.99 -37.15
C GLU A 103 23.79 -3.11 -35.92
N SER A 104 24.93 -2.42 -35.92
CA SER A 104 25.86 -2.41 -34.78
C SER A 104 25.37 -1.55 -33.61
N ASN A 105 24.58 -0.51 -33.87
CA ASN A 105 24.03 0.36 -32.83
C ASN A 105 22.85 -0.32 -32.09
N SER A 106 22.93 -0.42 -30.76
CA SER A 106 21.91 -1.09 -29.95
C SER A 106 20.56 -0.36 -29.98
N LYS A 107 20.54 0.98 -29.99
CA LYS A 107 19.28 1.76 -30.03
C LYS A 107 18.44 1.47 -31.26
N ILE A 108 19.09 1.27 -32.42
CA ILE A 108 18.40 0.88 -33.66
C ILE A 108 17.88 -0.55 -33.58
N ARG A 109 18.69 -1.49 -33.06
CA ARG A 109 18.24 -2.87 -32.85
C ARG A 109 17.05 -2.95 -31.89
N SER A 110 17.13 -2.30 -30.73
CA SER A 110 16.05 -2.28 -29.74
C SER A 110 14.81 -1.59 -30.30
N GLY A 111 14.97 -0.48 -31.02
CA GLY A 111 13.87 0.18 -31.73
C GLY A 111 13.16 -0.75 -32.71
N ALA A 112 13.92 -1.52 -33.50
CA ALA A 112 13.35 -2.50 -34.43
C ALA A 112 12.70 -3.68 -33.71
N ALA A 113 13.32 -4.19 -32.64
CA ALA A 113 12.78 -5.26 -31.80
C ALA A 113 11.40 -4.88 -31.23
N TYR A 114 11.26 -3.66 -30.68
CA TYR A 114 9.96 -3.18 -30.18
C TYR A 114 8.88 -3.13 -31.26
N VAL A 115 9.22 -2.75 -32.49
CA VAL A 115 8.25 -2.75 -33.59
C VAL A 115 7.87 -4.18 -33.97
N ILE A 116 8.84 -5.11 -34.00
CA ILE A 116 8.58 -6.53 -34.28
C ILE A 116 7.62 -7.12 -33.25
N VAL A 117 7.89 -6.95 -31.96
CA VAL A 117 7.04 -7.44 -30.86
C VAL A 117 5.60 -6.95 -31.04
N GLN A 118 5.44 -5.67 -31.31
CA GLN A 118 4.12 -5.09 -31.51
C GLN A 118 3.41 -5.61 -32.75
N ILE A 119 4.11 -5.83 -33.86
CA ILE A 119 3.54 -6.44 -35.06
C ILE A 119 3.16 -7.90 -34.79
N ALA A 120 4.02 -8.65 -34.11
CA ALA A 120 3.85 -10.06 -33.83
C ALA A 120 2.58 -10.33 -32.99
N ALA A 121 2.26 -9.45 -32.03
CA ALA A 121 1.03 -9.55 -31.23
C ALA A 121 -0.27 -9.57 -32.07
N ALA A 122 -0.26 -9.00 -33.27
CA ALA A 122 -1.42 -9.02 -34.17
C ALA A 122 -1.28 -10.00 -35.35
N ASP A 123 -0.05 -10.27 -35.79
CA ASP A 123 0.22 -11.02 -37.01
C ASP A 123 0.69 -12.47 -36.76
N TYR A 124 1.20 -12.82 -35.59
CA TYR A 124 1.62 -14.20 -35.28
C TYR A 124 0.46 -14.97 -34.62
N PRO A 125 0.19 -16.24 -34.99
CA PRO A 125 0.91 -17.06 -35.97
C PRO A 125 0.44 -16.94 -37.42
N ASP A 126 -0.70 -16.31 -37.69
CA ASP A 126 -1.40 -16.47 -38.99
C ASP A 126 -0.80 -15.68 -40.15
N GLU A 127 -0.48 -14.40 -39.95
CA GLU A 127 -0.01 -13.46 -40.95
C GLU A 127 1.53 -13.37 -41.03
N TRP A 128 2.25 -13.84 -39.99
CA TRP A 128 3.71 -13.92 -39.93
C TRP A 128 4.22 -15.28 -39.38
N PRO A 129 3.87 -16.42 -40.02
CA PRO A 129 4.14 -17.76 -39.48
C PRO A 129 5.62 -18.13 -39.37
N ASP A 130 6.49 -17.52 -40.19
CA ASP A 130 7.93 -17.82 -40.24
C ASP A 130 8.78 -16.97 -39.29
N LEU A 131 8.16 -16.12 -38.46
CA LEU A 131 8.86 -15.22 -37.52
C LEU A 131 9.83 -15.96 -36.60
N LEU A 132 9.34 -16.91 -35.80
CA LEU A 132 10.17 -17.63 -34.84
C LEU A 132 11.27 -18.44 -35.55
N VAL A 133 10.94 -19.08 -36.67
CA VAL A 133 11.92 -19.87 -37.45
C VAL A 133 13.07 -18.99 -37.92
N ARG A 134 12.79 -17.80 -38.48
CA ARG A 134 13.83 -16.86 -38.91
C ARG A 134 14.69 -16.36 -37.75
N LEU A 135 14.07 -16.03 -36.61
CA LEU A 135 14.81 -15.59 -35.42
C LEU A 135 15.72 -16.71 -34.88
N TYR A 136 15.26 -17.96 -34.86
CA TYR A 136 16.09 -19.11 -34.47
C TYR A 136 17.25 -19.35 -35.43
N ASP A 137 17.02 -19.23 -36.75
CA ASP A 137 18.08 -19.41 -37.76
C ASP A 137 19.16 -18.33 -37.63
N LEU A 138 18.75 -17.07 -37.41
CA LEU A 138 19.68 -15.97 -37.16
C LEU A 138 20.43 -16.12 -35.84
N ALA A 139 19.76 -16.61 -34.80
CA ALA A 139 20.40 -16.89 -33.52
C ALA A 139 21.48 -18.00 -33.67
N ARG A 140 21.31 -18.94 -34.60
CA ARG A 140 22.28 -20.02 -34.84
C ARG A 140 23.50 -19.62 -35.67
N ASP A 141 23.49 -18.45 -36.32
CA ASP A 141 24.66 -17.97 -37.07
C ASP A 141 25.71 -17.35 -36.15
N LEU A 142 26.51 -18.22 -35.52
CA LEU A 142 27.58 -17.83 -34.60
C LEU A 142 28.68 -16.98 -35.26
N ASN A 143 28.73 -16.86 -36.59
CA ASN A 143 29.67 -15.97 -37.26
C ASN A 143 29.20 -14.50 -37.24
N ASN A 144 27.91 -14.26 -37.01
CA ASN A 144 27.32 -12.93 -36.94
C ASN A 144 26.79 -12.65 -35.53
N HIS A 145 27.68 -12.20 -34.64
CA HIS A 145 27.34 -11.88 -33.25
C HIS A 145 26.21 -10.87 -33.11
N VAL A 146 26.10 -9.90 -34.03
CA VAL A 146 25.04 -8.89 -34.03
C VAL A 146 23.68 -9.54 -34.25
N ALA A 147 23.59 -10.47 -35.21
CA ALA A 147 22.37 -11.22 -35.48
C ALA A 147 21.94 -12.09 -34.32
N VAL A 148 22.90 -12.73 -33.65
CA VAL A 148 22.61 -13.55 -32.46
C VAL A 148 22.03 -12.70 -31.34
N VAL A 149 22.69 -11.59 -30.96
CA VAL A 149 22.22 -10.70 -29.89
C VAL A 149 20.85 -10.11 -30.22
N GLY A 150 20.67 -9.60 -31.44
CA GLY A 150 19.40 -9.01 -31.86
C GLY A 150 18.26 -10.02 -31.83
N SER A 151 18.48 -11.23 -32.36
CA SER A 151 17.45 -12.26 -32.42
C SER A 151 17.09 -12.78 -31.03
N LEU A 152 18.07 -12.99 -30.15
CA LEU A 152 17.82 -13.36 -28.76
C LEU A 152 17.01 -12.30 -28.03
N SER A 153 17.30 -11.01 -28.22
CA SER A 153 16.52 -9.92 -27.61
C SER A 153 15.06 -9.95 -28.04
N VAL A 154 14.79 -10.14 -29.34
CA VAL A 154 13.41 -10.25 -29.84
C VAL A 154 12.73 -11.50 -29.31
N LEU A 155 13.44 -12.63 -29.23
CA LEU A 155 12.90 -13.87 -28.67
C LEU A 155 12.55 -13.72 -27.18
N THR A 156 13.37 -13.01 -26.40
CA THR A 156 13.09 -12.72 -24.99
C THR A 156 11.78 -11.96 -24.84
N ASP A 157 11.58 -10.91 -25.64
CA ASP A 157 10.38 -10.08 -25.56
C ASP A 157 9.12 -10.78 -26.12
N LEU A 158 9.28 -11.79 -26.98
CA LEU A 158 8.17 -12.53 -27.59
C LEU A 158 7.76 -13.79 -26.82
N PHE A 159 8.60 -14.29 -25.92
CA PHE A 159 8.43 -15.62 -25.33
C PHE A 159 7.10 -15.73 -24.57
N ASP A 160 6.87 -14.83 -23.61
CA ASP A 160 5.67 -14.85 -22.75
C ASP A 160 4.37 -14.61 -23.53
N ASP A 161 4.44 -13.79 -24.58
CA ASP A 161 3.25 -13.40 -25.36
C ASP A 161 2.84 -14.46 -26.40
N LEU A 162 3.79 -15.23 -26.95
CA LEU A 162 3.55 -16.10 -28.10
C LEU A 162 3.65 -17.59 -27.79
N ILE A 163 4.41 -18.00 -26.77
CA ILE A 163 4.67 -19.42 -26.50
C ILE A 163 3.77 -19.90 -25.37
N THR A 164 2.75 -20.68 -25.74
CA THR A 164 1.85 -21.31 -24.76
C THR A 164 2.53 -22.45 -24.00
N GLU A 165 2.03 -22.79 -22.81
CA GLU A 165 2.55 -23.91 -22.02
C GLU A 165 2.44 -25.25 -22.78
N GLU A 166 1.36 -25.47 -23.53
CA GLU A 166 1.19 -26.65 -24.38
C GLU A 166 2.31 -26.74 -25.45
N GLN A 167 2.60 -25.64 -26.14
CA GLN A 167 3.69 -25.60 -27.11
C GLN A 167 5.07 -25.78 -26.46
N PHE A 168 5.26 -25.25 -25.25
CA PHE A 168 6.50 -25.37 -24.50
C PHE A 168 6.79 -26.83 -24.13
N TRP A 169 5.81 -27.51 -23.52
CA TRP A 169 5.96 -28.88 -23.00
C TRP A 169 5.73 -29.95 -24.07
N GLU A 170 4.59 -29.92 -24.74
CA GLU A 170 4.17 -30.98 -25.70
C GLU A 170 4.71 -30.70 -27.11
N GLY A 171 4.76 -29.42 -27.49
CA GLY A 171 5.33 -28.98 -28.77
C GLY A 171 6.86 -29.09 -28.85
N GLY A 172 7.53 -29.39 -27.74
CA GLY A 172 8.99 -29.58 -27.67
C GLY A 172 9.81 -28.30 -27.85
N VAL A 173 9.17 -27.13 -27.88
CA VAL A 173 9.83 -25.82 -28.04
C VAL A 173 10.74 -25.53 -26.85
N GLY A 174 10.27 -25.82 -25.63
CA GLY A 174 11.03 -25.59 -24.40
C GLY A 174 12.35 -26.37 -24.38
N ALA A 175 12.30 -27.67 -24.66
CA ALA A 175 13.51 -28.51 -24.69
C ALA A 175 14.55 -28.04 -25.72
N GLN A 176 14.09 -27.63 -26.92
CA GLN A 176 14.98 -27.10 -27.96
C GLN A 176 15.63 -25.77 -27.54
N LEU A 177 14.84 -24.88 -26.94
CA LEU A 177 15.30 -23.56 -26.50
C LEU A 177 16.31 -23.68 -25.35
N LEU A 178 16.00 -24.49 -24.33
CA LEU A 178 16.91 -24.75 -23.21
C LEU A 178 18.23 -25.40 -23.67
N SER A 179 18.16 -26.38 -24.58
CA SER A 179 19.37 -26.98 -25.16
C SER A 179 20.20 -25.99 -25.96
N TYR A 180 19.55 -25.05 -26.64
CA TYR A 180 20.23 -24.02 -27.41
C TYR A 180 20.91 -22.98 -26.49
N ILE A 181 20.20 -22.49 -25.47
CA ILE A 181 20.76 -21.58 -24.46
C ILE A 181 21.97 -22.20 -23.77
N THR A 182 21.85 -23.44 -23.28
CA THR A 182 22.97 -24.13 -22.62
C THR A 182 24.17 -24.31 -23.54
N ASN A 183 23.96 -24.56 -24.84
CA ASN A 183 25.04 -24.63 -25.83
C ASN A 183 25.74 -23.28 -26.01
N LEU A 184 25.01 -22.18 -26.18
CA LEU A 184 25.60 -20.83 -26.25
C LEU A 184 26.45 -20.52 -25.02
N LEU A 185 25.93 -20.83 -23.83
CA LEU A 185 26.62 -20.58 -22.57
C LEU A 185 27.88 -21.44 -22.41
N SER A 186 27.89 -22.67 -22.92
CA SER A 186 29.04 -23.58 -22.81
C SER A 186 30.20 -23.27 -23.77
N GLN A 187 30.03 -22.34 -24.72
CA GLN A 187 31.07 -21.99 -25.69
C GLN A 187 31.99 -20.89 -25.16
N GLU A 188 33.28 -21.22 -24.98
CA GLU A 188 34.28 -20.29 -24.44
C GLU A 188 34.56 -19.11 -25.37
N SER A 189 34.51 -19.30 -26.69
CA SER A 189 34.86 -18.28 -27.69
C SER A 189 33.81 -17.18 -27.89
N LEU A 190 32.61 -17.33 -27.32
CA LEU A 190 31.52 -16.37 -27.51
C LEU A 190 31.67 -15.15 -26.59
N PRO A 191 31.43 -13.92 -27.09
CA PRO A 191 31.50 -12.70 -26.29
C PRO A 191 30.48 -12.65 -25.15
N ALA A 192 30.78 -11.86 -24.11
CA ALA A 192 29.89 -11.60 -22.98
C ALA A 192 28.50 -11.13 -23.40
N THR A 193 28.40 -10.28 -24.42
CA THR A 193 27.11 -9.73 -24.90
C THR A 193 26.14 -10.81 -25.39
N ILE A 194 26.63 -11.88 -26.04
CA ILE A 194 25.80 -13.02 -26.47
C ILE A 194 25.37 -13.82 -25.24
N LYS A 195 26.31 -14.15 -24.35
CA LYS A 195 26.03 -14.92 -23.13
C LYS A 195 25.01 -14.21 -22.24
N THR A 196 25.13 -12.89 -22.08
CA THR A 196 24.16 -12.07 -21.35
C THR A 196 22.77 -12.11 -21.99
N SER A 197 22.70 -12.00 -23.32
CA SER A 197 21.41 -12.08 -24.03
C SER A 197 20.76 -13.47 -23.87
N ALA A 198 21.56 -14.54 -23.86
CA ALA A 198 21.10 -15.90 -23.61
C ALA A 198 20.61 -16.09 -22.16
N LEU A 199 21.28 -15.50 -21.16
CA LEU A 199 20.84 -15.52 -19.76
C LEU A 199 19.54 -14.74 -19.54
N LYS A 200 19.36 -13.61 -20.22
CA LYS A 200 18.08 -12.86 -20.18
C LYS A 200 16.93 -13.69 -20.72
N LEU A 201 17.13 -14.33 -21.89
CA LEU A 201 16.14 -15.26 -22.43
C LEU A 201 15.89 -16.44 -21.47
N TYR A 202 16.95 -16.97 -20.84
CA TYR A 202 16.80 -18.02 -19.84
C TYR A 202 15.94 -17.59 -18.65
N LEU A 203 16.12 -16.37 -18.12
CA LEU A 203 15.30 -15.88 -17.01
C LEU A 203 13.81 -15.80 -17.37
N THR A 204 13.48 -15.37 -18.60
CA THR A 204 12.10 -15.40 -19.09
C THR A 204 11.57 -16.84 -19.15
N VAL A 205 12.34 -17.76 -19.72
CA VAL A 205 11.98 -19.19 -19.81
C VAL A 205 11.86 -19.86 -18.43
N TYR A 206 12.67 -19.43 -17.47
CA TYR A 206 12.71 -19.96 -16.12
C TYR A 206 11.36 -19.83 -15.39
N ASN A 207 10.58 -18.78 -15.69
CA ASN A 207 9.22 -18.60 -15.15
C ASN A 207 8.30 -19.78 -15.51
N THR A 208 8.41 -20.32 -16.72
CA THR A 208 7.66 -21.52 -17.11
C THR A 208 8.17 -22.76 -16.38
N LEU A 209 9.48 -22.84 -16.08
CA LEU A 209 10.06 -23.95 -15.32
C LEU A 209 9.62 -23.96 -13.85
N SER A 210 9.36 -22.79 -13.27
CA SER A 210 8.88 -22.62 -11.89
C SER A 210 7.35 -22.69 -11.73
N SER A 211 6.61 -22.83 -12.82
CA SER A 211 5.15 -22.95 -12.83
C SER A 211 4.64 -24.24 -12.17
N ALA A 212 3.36 -24.26 -11.79
CA ALA A 212 2.70 -25.46 -11.27
C ALA A 212 2.67 -26.59 -12.32
N GLU A 213 2.55 -26.24 -13.60
CA GLU A 213 2.51 -27.17 -14.74
C GLU A 213 3.83 -27.96 -14.90
N ALA A 214 4.95 -27.34 -14.54
CA ALA A 214 6.28 -27.94 -14.59
C ALA A 214 6.44 -29.16 -13.66
N VAL A 215 5.59 -29.27 -12.63
CA VAL A 215 5.59 -30.38 -11.67
C VAL A 215 4.36 -31.28 -11.76
N GLU A 216 3.46 -31.03 -12.72
CA GLU A 216 2.22 -31.78 -12.91
C GLU A 216 2.50 -33.27 -13.19
N SER A 217 3.47 -33.56 -14.06
CA SER A 217 3.87 -34.93 -14.40
C SER A 217 5.24 -35.31 -13.81
N PRO A 218 5.44 -36.58 -13.40
CA PRO A 218 6.74 -37.06 -12.92
C PRO A 218 7.88 -36.88 -13.95
N GLU A 219 7.55 -36.96 -15.24
CA GLU A 219 8.48 -36.83 -16.35
C GLU A 219 8.97 -35.38 -16.51
N ARG A 220 8.04 -34.41 -16.49
CA ARG A 220 8.36 -32.98 -16.53
C ARG A 220 9.20 -32.58 -15.32
N LYS A 221 8.79 -33.02 -14.13
CA LYS A 221 9.52 -32.77 -12.89
C LYS A 221 10.97 -33.28 -12.93
N ALA A 222 11.19 -34.48 -13.47
CA ALA A 222 12.52 -35.04 -13.64
C ALA A 222 13.35 -34.22 -14.65
N ALA A 223 12.78 -33.91 -15.81
CA ALA A 223 13.44 -33.11 -16.85
C ALA A 223 13.85 -31.72 -16.34
N VAL A 224 12.97 -31.04 -15.61
CA VAL A 224 13.26 -29.73 -15.00
C VAL A 224 14.39 -29.88 -13.98
N THR A 225 14.31 -30.88 -13.09
CA THR A 225 15.33 -31.09 -12.06
C THR A 225 16.72 -31.33 -12.67
N ASP A 226 16.80 -32.19 -13.69
CA ASP A 226 18.05 -32.49 -14.39
C ASP A 226 18.60 -31.26 -15.11
N HIS A 227 17.73 -30.50 -15.75
CA HIS A 227 18.10 -29.26 -16.43
C HIS A 227 18.64 -28.20 -15.46
N ILE A 228 17.96 -27.99 -14.32
CA ILE A 228 18.38 -27.02 -13.30
C ILE A 228 19.77 -27.40 -12.74
N ALA A 229 20.01 -28.68 -12.46
CA ALA A 229 21.32 -29.14 -12.01
C ALA A 229 22.42 -28.91 -13.05
N GLN A 230 22.14 -29.22 -14.32
CA GLN A 230 23.07 -28.98 -15.42
C GLN A 230 23.35 -27.48 -15.62
N MET A 231 22.30 -26.66 -15.60
CA MET A 231 22.41 -25.22 -15.77
C MET A 231 23.27 -24.60 -14.66
N PHE A 232 23.05 -25.01 -13.40
CA PHE A 232 23.84 -24.52 -12.27
C PHE A 232 25.35 -24.84 -12.43
N MET A 233 25.68 -26.03 -12.95
CA MET A 233 27.07 -26.39 -13.25
C MET A 233 27.69 -25.50 -14.34
N ILE A 234 26.94 -25.21 -15.41
CA ILE A 234 27.39 -24.33 -16.50
C ILE A 234 27.65 -22.91 -15.97
N LEU A 235 26.75 -22.39 -15.12
CA LEU A 235 26.90 -21.08 -14.49
C LEU A 235 28.19 -21.01 -13.65
N GLY A 236 28.45 -22.03 -12.84
CA GLY A 236 29.68 -22.11 -12.05
C GLY A 236 30.96 -22.13 -12.91
N GLN A 237 30.95 -22.86 -14.02
CA GLN A 237 32.08 -22.88 -14.97
C GLN A 237 32.31 -21.50 -15.63
N LEU A 238 31.24 -20.81 -16.01
CA LEU A 238 31.33 -19.47 -16.60
C LEU A 238 31.89 -18.44 -15.61
N LEU A 239 31.53 -18.53 -14.33
CA LEU A 239 32.10 -17.67 -13.29
C LEU A 239 33.62 -17.89 -13.16
N GLN A 240 34.10 -19.13 -13.23
CA GLN A 240 35.54 -19.44 -13.16
C GLN A 240 36.36 -18.92 -14.35
N GLN A 241 35.75 -18.83 -15.53
CA GLN A 241 36.45 -18.49 -16.77
C GLN A 241 36.46 -16.98 -17.07
N SER A 242 35.48 -16.24 -16.58
CA SER A 242 35.38 -14.80 -16.78
C SER A 242 36.38 -14.06 -15.87
N ASN A 243 37.00 -12.99 -16.37
CA ASN A 243 37.89 -12.14 -15.59
C ASN A 243 37.39 -10.69 -15.73
N ALA A 244 36.42 -10.32 -14.90
CA ALA A 244 35.56 -9.15 -15.14
C ALA A 244 36.10 -7.82 -14.59
N ALA A 245 36.93 -7.87 -13.55
CA ALA A 245 37.48 -6.68 -12.91
C ALA A 245 38.86 -6.97 -12.32
N THR A 246 39.76 -6.00 -12.45
CA THR A 246 40.95 -5.90 -11.59
C THR A 246 40.82 -4.64 -10.75
N ALA A 247 41.67 -4.47 -9.74
CA ALA A 247 41.58 -3.33 -8.81
C ALA A 247 41.49 -1.96 -9.49
N ASN A 248 42.06 -1.79 -10.69
CA ASN A 248 42.11 -0.49 -11.38
C ASN A 248 41.46 -0.51 -12.78
N SER A 249 40.89 -1.63 -13.24
CA SER A 249 40.32 -1.71 -14.59
C SER A 249 39.07 -2.56 -14.61
N VAL A 250 38.06 -2.10 -15.34
CA VAL A 250 36.78 -2.79 -15.45
C VAL A 250 36.38 -2.99 -16.91
N ASP A 251 35.89 -4.19 -17.21
CA ASP A 251 35.15 -4.44 -18.44
C ASP A 251 33.66 -4.46 -18.11
N LEU A 252 32.94 -3.41 -18.52
CA LEU A 252 31.52 -3.26 -18.17
C LEU A 252 30.65 -4.40 -18.74
N SER A 253 31.04 -4.95 -19.88
CA SER A 253 30.28 -6.03 -20.52
C SER A 253 30.42 -7.36 -19.78
N GLU A 254 31.61 -7.64 -19.23
CA GLU A 254 31.87 -8.81 -18.39
C GLU A 254 31.24 -8.66 -16.99
N ILE A 255 31.30 -7.47 -16.38
CA ILE A 255 30.61 -7.22 -15.10
C ILE A 255 29.10 -7.41 -15.29
N TYR A 256 28.54 -6.87 -16.37
CA TYR A 256 27.12 -7.04 -16.66
C TYR A 256 26.74 -8.51 -16.93
N LEU A 257 27.61 -9.28 -17.59
CA LEU A 257 27.42 -10.73 -17.70
C LEU A 257 27.36 -11.38 -16.31
N ARG A 258 28.29 -11.06 -15.42
CA ARG A 258 28.31 -11.60 -14.06
C ARG A 258 27.09 -11.22 -13.24
N THR A 259 26.61 -9.97 -13.33
CA THR A 259 25.33 -9.56 -12.74
C THR A 259 24.19 -10.50 -13.16
N ASN A 260 24.10 -10.85 -14.45
CA ASN A 260 23.07 -11.76 -14.94
C ASN A 260 23.32 -13.23 -14.57
N LEU A 261 24.58 -13.67 -14.43
CA LEU A 261 24.89 -15.00 -13.89
C LEU A 261 24.40 -15.12 -12.44
N TYR A 262 24.67 -14.12 -11.61
CA TYR A 262 24.24 -14.10 -10.21
C TYR A 262 22.72 -14.05 -10.09
N LYS A 263 22.02 -13.26 -10.91
CA LYS A 263 20.55 -13.30 -11.00
C LYS A 263 20.02 -14.70 -11.23
N VAL A 264 20.55 -15.42 -12.22
CA VAL A 264 20.11 -16.79 -12.53
C VAL A 264 20.43 -17.75 -11.39
N ILE A 265 21.62 -17.64 -10.78
CA ILE A 265 22.01 -18.45 -9.62
C ILE A 265 21.05 -18.20 -8.45
N ALA A 266 20.76 -16.94 -8.12
CA ALA A 266 19.83 -16.57 -7.06
C ALA A 266 18.43 -17.16 -7.29
N HIS A 267 17.88 -17.06 -8.51
CA HIS A 267 16.59 -17.66 -8.86
C HIS A 267 16.59 -19.19 -8.67
N ILE A 268 17.63 -19.87 -9.15
CA ILE A 268 17.77 -21.32 -8.97
C ILE A 268 17.88 -21.68 -7.49
N LEU A 269 18.64 -20.92 -6.71
CA LEU A 269 18.82 -21.19 -5.29
C LEU A 269 17.55 -20.91 -4.49
N SER A 270 16.77 -19.87 -4.81
CA SER A 270 15.53 -19.57 -4.09
C SER A 270 14.46 -20.64 -4.31
N THR A 271 14.30 -21.15 -5.54
CA THR A 271 13.25 -22.16 -5.87
C THR A 271 13.74 -23.61 -5.74
N TYR A 272 14.95 -23.92 -6.19
CA TYR A 272 15.44 -25.29 -6.38
C TYR A 272 16.66 -25.66 -5.53
N ARG A 273 16.97 -24.92 -4.45
CA ARG A 273 18.12 -25.18 -3.56
C ARG A 273 18.42 -26.66 -3.31
N LYS A 274 17.37 -27.41 -2.91
CA LYS A 274 17.47 -28.82 -2.50
C LYS A 274 17.90 -29.77 -3.63
N ARG A 275 17.84 -29.31 -4.88
CA ARG A 275 18.23 -30.07 -6.08
C ARG A 275 19.69 -29.86 -6.48
N ILE A 276 20.35 -28.84 -5.92
CA ILE A 276 21.75 -28.53 -6.20
C ILE A 276 22.65 -29.20 -5.16
N GLY A 277 23.74 -29.83 -5.61
CA GLY A 277 24.73 -30.45 -4.73
C GLY A 277 25.46 -29.42 -3.86
N LYS A 278 25.65 -29.72 -2.57
CA LYS A 278 26.30 -28.81 -1.62
C LYS A 278 27.72 -28.42 -2.03
N ASP A 279 28.48 -29.32 -2.65
CA ASP A 279 29.85 -29.04 -3.08
C ASP A 279 29.88 -28.01 -4.21
N LEU A 280 28.97 -28.12 -5.19
CA LEU A 280 28.84 -27.12 -6.26
C LEU A 280 28.48 -25.74 -5.70
N VAL A 281 27.63 -25.69 -4.68
CA VAL A 281 27.32 -24.42 -4.04
C VAL A 281 28.53 -23.84 -3.32
N LYS A 282 29.36 -24.67 -2.66
CA LYS A 282 30.60 -24.21 -2.02
C LYS A 282 31.60 -23.66 -3.04
N ASP A 283 31.70 -24.27 -4.21
CA ASP A 283 32.54 -23.77 -5.29
C ASP A 283 32.05 -22.39 -5.77
N VAL A 284 30.73 -22.23 -5.97
CA VAL A 284 30.13 -20.93 -6.33
C VAL A 284 30.32 -19.89 -5.23
N LEU A 285 30.20 -20.27 -3.96
CA LEU A 285 30.44 -19.38 -2.81
C LEU A 285 31.86 -18.83 -2.81
N SER A 286 32.87 -19.67 -3.08
CA SER A 286 34.26 -19.21 -3.19
C SER A 286 34.47 -18.22 -4.34
N LEU A 287 33.74 -18.38 -5.45
CA LEU A 287 33.78 -17.43 -6.58
C LEU A 287 33.08 -16.11 -6.24
N ILE A 288 31.93 -16.15 -5.56
CA ILE A 288 31.21 -14.95 -5.10
C ILE A 288 32.10 -14.11 -4.19
N LEU A 289 32.80 -14.74 -3.23
CA LEU A 289 33.69 -14.02 -2.31
C LEU A 289 34.86 -13.36 -3.06
N GLN A 290 35.45 -14.07 -4.03
CA GLN A 290 36.51 -13.53 -4.87
C GLN A 290 36.02 -12.35 -5.73
N ASP A 291 34.84 -12.51 -6.33
CA ASP A 291 34.22 -11.50 -7.17
C ASP A 291 33.80 -10.25 -6.39
N LEU A 292 33.34 -10.43 -5.15
CA LEU A 292 33.05 -9.34 -4.25
C LEU A 292 34.33 -8.55 -3.90
N THR A 293 35.46 -9.22 -3.67
CA THR A 293 36.76 -8.53 -3.48
C THR A 293 37.14 -7.70 -4.70
N TYR A 294 36.94 -8.20 -5.92
CA TYR A 294 37.26 -7.39 -7.11
C TYR A 294 36.28 -6.24 -7.30
N SER A 295 34.99 -6.50 -7.12
CA SER A 295 33.92 -5.53 -7.35
C SER A 295 33.96 -4.41 -6.32
N SER A 296 34.24 -4.73 -5.05
CA SER A 296 34.42 -3.72 -3.99
C SER A 296 35.61 -2.81 -4.31
N ASN A 297 36.73 -3.37 -4.77
CA ASN A 297 37.93 -2.60 -5.13
C ASN A 297 37.70 -1.68 -6.32
N ALA A 298 37.05 -2.18 -7.37
CA ALA A 298 36.65 -1.35 -8.50
C ALA A 298 35.64 -0.27 -8.09
N PHE A 299 34.64 -0.62 -7.26
CA PHE A 299 33.65 0.32 -6.75
C PHE A 299 34.29 1.46 -5.97
N LYS A 300 35.29 1.15 -5.13
CA LYS A 300 36.05 2.17 -4.44
C LYS A 300 36.69 3.17 -5.41
N VAL A 301 37.40 2.68 -6.43
CA VAL A 301 38.10 3.55 -7.39
C VAL A 301 37.12 4.39 -8.21
N PHE A 302 36.08 3.78 -8.78
CA PHE A 302 35.19 4.44 -9.74
C PHE A 302 34.02 5.20 -9.11
N ALA A 303 33.51 4.75 -7.95
CA ALA A 303 32.34 5.35 -7.30
C ALA A 303 32.71 6.14 -6.04
N VAL A 304 33.60 5.64 -5.18
CA VAL A 304 33.92 6.30 -3.89
C VAL A 304 34.97 7.40 -4.04
N ASP A 305 36.06 7.09 -4.74
CA ASP A 305 37.19 8.01 -4.94
C ASP A 305 37.01 8.89 -6.19
N GLY A 306 36.15 8.49 -7.12
CA GLY A 306 35.85 9.22 -8.35
C GLY A 306 37.04 9.29 -9.33
N GLU A 307 37.92 8.28 -9.30
CA GLU A 307 39.12 8.26 -10.15
C GLU A 307 38.83 7.69 -11.55
N ASP A 308 39.45 8.29 -12.57
CA ASP A 308 39.42 7.79 -13.94
C ASP A 308 40.35 6.58 -14.13
N GLY A 309 39.79 5.37 -14.12
CA GLY A 309 40.49 4.12 -14.48
C GLY A 309 40.25 3.66 -15.93
N PRO A 310 41.07 2.74 -16.48
CA PRO A 310 40.77 2.09 -17.75
C PRO A 310 39.42 1.34 -17.73
N VAL A 311 38.49 1.78 -18.58
CA VAL A 311 37.16 1.16 -18.77
C VAL A 311 37.04 0.61 -20.20
N THR A 312 36.75 -0.69 -20.32
CA THR A 312 36.44 -1.37 -21.59
C THR A 312 35.00 -1.90 -21.60
N GLY A 313 34.55 -2.46 -22.72
CA GLY A 313 33.21 -3.06 -22.82
C GLY A 313 32.06 -2.07 -22.78
N LYS A 314 32.32 -0.77 -23.02
CA LYS A 314 31.28 0.27 -23.05
C LYS A 314 30.27 -0.01 -24.15
N SER A 315 29.00 0.23 -23.85
CA SER A 315 27.91 0.22 -24.81
C SER A 315 26.95 1.37 -24.49
N ASP A 316 25.98 1.65 -25.36
CA ASP A 316 25.00 2.71 -25.12
C ASP A 316 24.20 2.53 -23.82
N ASP A 317 24.10 1.29 -23.31
CA ASP A 317 23.39 0.94 -22.06
C ASP A 317 24.35 0.71 -20.87
N LEU A 318 25.65 0.69 -21.12
CA LEU A 318 26.73 0.42 -20.16
C LEU A 318 27.82 1.49 -20.34
N ASP A 319 27.56 2.69 -19.84
CA ASP A 319 28.43 3.86 -19.95
C ASP A 319 28.93 4.37 -18.60
N ASP A 320 28.16 4.14 -17.54
CA ASP A 320 28.45 4.47 -16.15
C ASP A 320 29.00 3.25 -15.37
N PRO A 321 30.31 3.21 -15.05
CA PRO A 321 30.92 2.14 -14.27
C PRO A 321 30.37 2.02 -12.85
N ALA A 322 30.06 3.14 -12.18
CA ALA A 322 29.60 3.15 -10.80
C ALA A 322 28.25 2.43 -10.69
N ARG A 323 27.28 2.80 -11.54
CA ARG A 323 25.97 2.12 -11.60
C ARG A 323 26.08 0.63 -11.94
N VAL A 324 26.97 0.26 -12.87
CA VAL A 324 27.16 -1.15 -13.25
C VAL A 324 27.76 -1.97 -12.10
N LEU A 325 28.71 -1.40 -11.36
CA LEU A 325 29.31 -2.02 -10.18
C LEU A 325 28.31 -2.12 -9.03
N THR A 326 27.53 -1.07 -8.75
CA THR A 326 26.46 -1.10 -7.75
C THR A 326 25.48 -2.24 -8.00
N ASN A 327 24.98 -2.35 -9.23
CA ASN A 327 24.08 -3.45 -9.62
C ASN A 327 24.74 -4.82 -9.46
N ASN A 328 26.03 -4.94 -9.76
CA ASN A 328 26.73 -6.22 -9.58
C ASN A 328 26.91 -6.58 -8.10
N ILE A 329 27.26 -5.62 -7.25
CA ILE A 329 27.41 -5.81 -5.80
C ILE A 329 26.06 -6.21 -5.19
N ALA A 330 24.97 -5.57 -5.59
CA ALA A 330 23.62 -5.92 -5.13
C ALA A 330 23.28 -7.39 -5.41
N GLU A 331 23.47 -7.86 -6.64
CA GLU A 331 23.21 -9.25 -7.01
C GLU A 331 24.17 -10.24 -6.33
N LEU A 332 25.44 -9.86 -6.16
CA LEU A 332 26.44 -10.65 -5.44
C LEU A 332 26.02 -10.88 -3.98
N LEU A 333 25.68 -9.80 -3.27
CA LEU A 333 25.29 -9.85 -1.87
C LEU A 333 23.96 -10.58 -1.66
N SER A 334 22.96 -10.33 -2.52
CA SER A 334 21.70 -11.08 -2.50
C SER A 334 21.92 -12.58 -2.72
N THR A 335 22.76 -12.96 -3.68
CA THR A 335 23.10 -14.37 -3.92
C THR A 335 23.88 -14.97 -2.75
N LEU A 336 24.78 -14.20 -2.14
CA LEU A 336 25.59 -14.60 -0.98
C LEU A 336 24.70 -14.92 0.22
N SER A 337 23.71 -14.06 0.52
CA SER A 337 22.72 -14.26 1.59
C SER A 337 22.02 -15.61 1.46
N LEU A 338 21.44 -15.91 0.28
CA LEU A 338 20.77 -17.19 -0.01
C LEU A 338 21.66 -18.43 0.20
N ILE A 339 22.97 -18.29 0.04
CA ILE A 339 23.92 -19.39 0.29
C ILE A 339 24.20 -19.52 1.79
N GLN A 340 24.44 -18.41 2.48
CA GLN A 340 24.80 -18.36 3.89
C GLN A 340 23.73 -18.91 4.83
N ASP A 341 22.45 -18.72 4.48
CA ASP A 341 21.31 -19.31 5.20
C ASP A 341 21.48 -20.81 5.48
N SER A 342 22.15 -21.52 4.56
CA SER A 342 22.36 -22.96 4.67
C SER A 342 23.82 -23.38 4.83
N ILE A 343 24.77 -22.47 4.61
CA ILE A 343 26.20 -22.68 4.79
C ILE A 343 26.79 -21.43 5.48
N PRO A 344 26.66 -21.32 6.82
CA PRO A 344 27.21 -20.18 7.56
C PRO A 344 28.72 -20.08 7.34
N LEU A 345 29.21 -18.90 6.97
CA LEU A 345 30.60 -18.71 6.57
C LEU A 345 31.56 -19.01 7.72
N ILE A 346 31.29 -18.47 8.91
CA ILE A 346 32.18 -18.63 10.07
C ILE A 346 32.35 -20.10 10.50
N SER A 347 31.34 -20.93 10.23
CA SER A 347 31.37 -22.35 10.59
C SER A 347 32.06 -23.21 9.53
N ASN A 348 32.22 -22.72 8.30
CA ASN A 348 32.67 -23.51 7.15
C ASN A 348 33.98 -23.03 6.53
N TYR A 349 34.41 -21.80 6.81
CA TYR A 349 35.61 -21.17 6.26
C TYR A 349 36.52 -20.59 7.36
N PRO A 350 37.83 -20.41 7.07
CA PRO A 350 38.76 -19.75 7.99
C PRO A 350 38.36 -18.30 8.29
N ALA A 351 38.72 -17.79 9.47
CA ALA A 351 38.42 -16.43 9.90
C ALA A 351 38.96 -15.37 8.92
N GLU A 352 40.09 -15.63 8.26
CA GLU A 352 40.70 -14.69 7.31
C GLU A 352 39.79 -14.40 6.10
N VAL A 353 38.96 -15.38 5.70
CA VAL A 353 37.99 -15.22 4.61
C VAL A 353 36.86 -14.29 5.04
N PHE A 354 36.40 -14.44 6.28
CA PHE A 354 35.37 -13.59 6.86
C PHE A 354 35.89 -12.16 7.10
N ASP A 355 37.15 -12.02 7.53
CA ASP A 355 37.80 -10.72 7.67
C ASP A 355 37.91 -10.00 6.32
N GLU A 356 38.18 -10.73 5.24
CA GLU A 356 38.19 -10.17 3.88
C GLU A 356 36.81 -9.72 3.42
N LEU A 357 35.79 -10.55 3.62
CA LEU A 357 34.40 -10.19 3.39
C LEU A 357 34.02 -8.92 4.15
N THR A 358 34.38 -8.84 5.43
CA THR A 358 34.12 -7.66 6.27
C THR A 358 34.75 -6.40 5.68
N ARG A 359 36.01 -6.46 5.23
CA ARG A 359 36.66 -5.33 4.56
C ARG A 359 35.93 -4.91 3.27
N ASN A 360 35.46 -5.87 2.48
CA ASN A 360 34.72 -5.61 1.25
C ASN A 360 33.38 -4.92 1.53
N ILE A 361 32.64 -5.40 2.54
CA ILE A 361 31.36 -4.81 2.97
C ILE A 361 31.56 -3.37 3.43
N VAL A 362 32.56 -3.13 4.29
CA VAL A 362 32.91 -1.76 4.74
C VAL A 362 33.22 -0.87 3.56
N GLN A 363 33.99 -1.35 2.59
CA GLN A 363 34.35 -0.57 1.41
C GLN A 363 33.15 -0.24 0.52
N CYS A 364 32.19 -1.15 0.35
CA CYS A 364 30.94 -0.89 -0.37
C CYS A 364 29.99 0.02 0.41
N SER A 365 30.21 0.15 1.72
CA SER A 365 29.43 1.02 2.60
C SER A 365 29.96 2.44 2.65
N VAL A 366 31.18 2.75 2.18
CA VAL A 366 31.71 4.12 2.25
C VAL A 366 30.90 5.05 1.33
N LEU A 367 30.45 6.19 1.87
CA LEU A 367 29.76 7.21 1.08
C LEU A 367 30.66 7.76 -0.04
N PRO A 368 30.18 7.77 -1.30
CA PRO A 368 30.77 8.58 -2.36
C PRO A 368 30.87 10.05 -1.95
N LEU A 369 31.94 10.73 -2.39
CA LEU A 369 32.20 12.11 -1.97
C LEU A 369 31.15 13.09 -2.51
N ASP A 370 30.75 12.93 -3.77
CA ASP A 370 29.70 13.70 -4.42
C ASP A 370 28.35 13.53 -3.71
N VAL A 371 27.96 12.30 -3.39
CA VAL A 371 26.73 12.02 -2.63
C VAL A 371 26.77 12.66 -1.24
N ALA A 372 27.91 12.61 -0.57
CA ALA A 372 28.04 13.26 0.73
C ALA A 372 27.99 14.80 0.64
N GLU A 373 28.53 15.40 -0.43
CA GLU A 373 28.41 16.83 -0.70
C GLU A 373 26.96 17.23 -0.99
N ASP A 374 26.22 16.42 -1.75
CA ASP A 374 24.80 16.61 -2.03
C ASP A 374 23.97 16.58 -0.74
N TYR A 375 24.18 15.57 0.13
CA TYR A 375 23.50 15.49 1.44
C TYR A 375 23.81 16.68 2.36
N MET A 376 25.04 17.18 2.31
CA MET A 376 25.43 18.36 3.10
C MET A 376 24.87 19.67 2.52
N ALA A 377 24.58 19.71 1.22
CA ALA A 377 23.97 20.85 0.55
C ALA A 377 22.44 20.87 0.71
N ASP A 378 21.81 19.69 0.73
CA ASP A 378 20.37 19.53 0.93
C ASP A 378 20.08 18.36 1.89
N PHE A 379 19.70 18.70 3.11
CA PHE A 379 19.38 17.70 4.13
C PHE A 379 18.09 16.94 3.82
N ASN A 380 17.19 17.47 2.98
CA ASN A 380 15.95 16.78 2.61
C ASN A 380 16.27 15.50 1.81
N GLN A 381 17.23 15.57 0.89
CA GLN A 381 17.71 14.39 0.17
C GLN A 381 18.27 13.33 1.12
N TYR A 382 18.96 13.74 2.20
CA TYR A 382 19.44 12.80 3.21
C TYR A 382 18.29 12.21 4.04
N VAL A 383 17.26 12.99 4.36
CA VAL A 383 16.04 12.50 5.03
C VAL A 383 15.35 11.42 4.19
N THR A 384 15.17 11.65 2.89
CA THR A 384 14.62 10.66 1.95
C THR A 384 15.42 9.35 1.94
N GLU A 385 16.75 9.43 2.03
CA GLU A 385 17.61 8.25 2.11
C GLU A 385 17.44 7.49 3.44
N ILE A 386 17.54 8.16 4.59
CA ILE A 386 17.51 7.49 5.91
C ILE A 386 16.11 7.02 6.32
N THR A 387 15.06 7.56 5.70
CA THR A 387 13.67 7.07 5.86
C THR A 387 13.34 5.92 4.89
N GLY A 388 14.24 5.59 3.95
CA GLY A 388 14.04 4.50 2.99
C GLY A 388 13.05 4.82 1.86
N LEU A 389 12.74 6.11 1.63
CA LEU A 389 11.82 6.58 0.59
C LEU A 389 12.50 6.83 -0.76
N SER A 390 13.83 6.75 -0.81
CA SER A 390 14.61 6.87 -2.05
C SER A 390 14.23 5.80 -3.09
N GLY A 391 13.94 6.24 -4.32
CA GLY A 391 13.70 5.34 -5.45
C GLY A 391 14.97 4.78 -6.12
N ILE A 392 16.16 5.15 -5.64
CA ILE A 392 17.45 4.77 -6.22
C ILE A 392 18.11 3.72 -5.34
N THR A 393 18.35 2.52 -5.86
CA THR A 393 19.10 1.49 -5.14
C THR A 393 20.60 1.77 -5.16
N THR A 394 21.21 1.85 -3.98
CA THR A 394 22.64 2.07 -3.80
C THR A 394 23.38 0.78 -3.38
N ALA A 395 24.71 0.81 -3.41
CA ALA A 395 25.52 -0.27 -2.85
C ALA A 395 25.34 -0.39 -1.32
N ARG A 396 24.99 0.73 -0.65
CA ARG A 396 24.74 0.78 0.79
C ARG A 396 23.42 0.09 1.14
N ASP A 397 22.37 0.26 0.34
CA ASP A 397 21.12 -0.49 0.51
C ASP A 397 21.36 -1.99 0.38
N ALA A 398 22.07 -2.41 -0.66
CA ALA A 398 22.43 -3.81 -0.84
C ALA A 398 23.23 -4.39 0.33
N VAL A 399 24.12 -3.59 0.94
CA VAL A 399 24.85 -3.99 2.14
C VAL A 399 23.92 -4.07 3.35
N ARG A 400 23.06 -3.09 3.56
CA ARG A 400 22.09 -3.06 4.68
C ARG A 400 21.19 -4.28 4.63
N ASP A 401 20.57 -4.54 3.48
CA ASP A 401 19.66 -5.67 3.27
C ASP A 401 20.40 -7.00 3.53
N TYR A 402 21.61 -7.14 2.98
CA TYR A 402 22.45 -8.31 3.23
C TYR A 402 22.77 -8.53 4.72
N ILE A 403 23.10 -7.47 5.45
CA ILE A 403 23.43 -7.57 6.89
C ILE A 403 22.18 -7.90 7.71
N MET A 404 21.04 -7.32 7.38
CA MET A 404 19.76 -7.56 8.06
C MET A 404 19.28 -9.01 7.88
N ASP A 405 19.66 -9.65 6.77
CA ASP A 405 19.33 -11.05 6.47
C ASP A 405 20.38 -12.07 6.99
N LEU A 406 21.51 -11.63 7.53
CA LEU A 406 22.53 -12.56 8.02
C LEU A 406 22.01 -13.46 9.16
N GLY A 407 22.27 -14.76 9.05
CA GLY A 407 22.03 -15.68 10.16
C GLY A 407 22.86 -15.37 11.41
N ASP A 408 22.34 -15.73 12.58
CA ASP A 408 22.85 -15.38 13.91
C ASP A 408 24.38 -15.46 14.08
N LYS A 409 24.99 -16.56 13.65
CA LYS A 409 26.44 -16.81 13.83
C LYS A 409 27.31 -15.86 13.02
N ASP A 410 26.94 -15.62 11.77
CA ASP A 410 27.71 -14.74 10.88
C ASP A 410 27.49 -13.27 11.29
N ALA A 411 26.27 -12.88 11.63
CA ALA A 411 25.97 -11.55 12.16
C ALA A 411 26.74 -11.25 13.47
N SER A 412 26.73 -12.20 14.39
CA SER A 412 27.45 -12.09 15.67
C SER A 412 28.95 -11.95 15.48
N HIS A 413 29.53 -12.73 14.55
CA HIS A 413 30.95 -12.64 14.25
C HIS A 413 31.31 -11.33 13.52
N LEU A 414 30.48 -10.86 12.59
CA LEU A 414 30.65 -9.56 11.94
C LEU A 414 30.71 -8.43 12.98
N PHE A 415 29.78 -8.43 13.94
CA PHE A 415 29.80 -7.46 15.03
C PHE A 415 31.10 -7.52 15.84
N GLU A 416 31.58 -8.72 16.18
CA GLU A 416 32.82 -8.89 16.94
C GLU A 416 34.04 -8.30 16.21
N VAL A 417 34.08 -8.37 14.88
CA VAL A 417 35.16 -7.79 14.07
C VAL A 417 35.07 -6.26 14.03
N ILE A 418 33.87 -5.70 13.87
CA ILE A 418 33.71 -4.25 13.65
C ILE A 418 33.51 -3.42 14.92
N LYS A 419 33.09 -4.03 16.04
CA LYS A 419 32.61 -3.29 17.22
C LYS A 419 33.56 -2.22 17.74
N ASN A 420 34.87 -2.48 17.67
CA ASN A 420 35.91 -1.55 18.12
C ASN A 420 36.16 -0.43 17.10
N GLU A 421 36.05 -0.73 15.80
CA GLU A 421 36.22 0.27 14.73
C GLU A 421 35.03 1.21 14.64
N ALA A 422 33.80 0.72 14.90
CA ALA A 422 32.60 1.55 14.98
C ALA A 422 32.70 2.66 16.04
N VAL A 423 33.51 2.46 17.08
CA VAL A 423 33.75 3.45 18.15
C VAL A 423 35.13 4.11 18.09
N ASN A 424 35.86 3.93 16.98
CA ASN A 424 37.21 4.45 16.81
C ASN A 424 37.23 5.86 16.21
N SER A 425 37.37 6.87 17.07
CA SER A 425 37.44 8.28 16.67
C SER A 425 38.68 8.68 15.83
N SER A 426 39.65 7.78 15.64
CA SER A 426 40.85 8.07 14.82
C SER A 426 40.67 7.78 13.33
N LEU A 427 39.56 7.16 12.94
CA LEU A 427 39.24 6.84 11.55
C LEU A 427 38.92 8.10 10.73
N GLU A 428 39.07 7.99 9.41
CA GLU A 428 38.50 8.98 8.48
C GLU A 428 36.97 8.91 8.57
N TRP A 429 36.31 10.07 8.47
CA TRP A 429 34.91 10.19 8.86
C TRP A 429 33.94 9.37 7.99
N ARG A 430 34.21 9.14 6.70
CA ARG A 430 33.37 8.31 5.83
C ARG A 430 33.52 6.83 6.16
N VAL A 431 34.75 6.41 6.45
CA VAL A 431 35.00 5.05 6.92
C VAL A 431 34.36 4.81 8.29
N HIS A 432 34.43 5.80 9.19
CA HIS A 432 33.77 5.73 10.49
C HIS A 432 32.25 5.64 10.35
N GLU A 433 31.64 6.48 9.51
CA GLU A 433 30.21 6.43 9.21
C GLU A 433 29.80 5.06 8.64
N ALA A 434 30.59 4.48 7.74
CA ALA A 434 30.34 3.16 7.18
C ALA A 434 30.33 2.05 8.25
N TYR A 435 31.24 2.08 9.22
CA TYR A 435 31.21 1.13 10.33
C TYR A 435 29.98 1.29 11.21
N LEU A 436 29.52 2.53 11.42
CA LEU A 436 28.30 2.80 12.18
C LEU A 436 27.05 2.34 11.40
N LEU A 437 26.98 2.51 10.08
CA LEU A 437 25.91 1.95 9.24
C LEU A 437 25.81 0.44 9.39
N ILE A 438 26.95 -0.26 9.33
CA ILE A 438 26.99 -1.72 9.46
C ILE A 438 26.53 -2.14 10.86
N ALA A 439 26.96 -1.41 11.91
CA ALA A 439 26.51 -1.67 13.28
C ALA A 439 25.00 -1.44 13.46
N GLU A 440 24.45 -0.35 12.91
CA GLU A 440 23.00 -0.09 12.89
C GLU A 440 22.22 -1.19 12.17
N SER A 441 22.72 -1.64 11.02
CA SER A 441 22.11 -2.72 10.23
C SER A 441 22.11 -4.04 11.01
N LEU A 442 23.18 -4.33 11.76
CA LEU A 442 23.26 -5.49 12.66
C LEU A 442 22.30 -5.40 13.84
N PHE A 443 22.07 -4.20 14.38
CA PHE A 443 21.08 -4.01 15.45
C PHE A 443 19.64 -4.17 14.95
N SER A 444 19.40 -3.92 13.67
CA SER A 444 18.10 -4.13 13.02
C SER A 444 17.89 -5.56 12.52
N ASN A 445 18.88 -6.45 12.64
CA ASN A 445 18.76 -7.85 12.25
C ASN A 445 18.00 -8.63 13.33
N GLU A 446 16.80 -9.10 13.01
CA GLU A 446 15.93 -9.86 13.92
C GLU A 446 16.47 -11.26 14.24
N GLN A 447 17.23 -11.89 13.33
CA GLN A 447 17.77 -13.24 13.50
C GLN A 447 19.03 -13.29 14.39
N ALA A 448 19.66 -12.14 14.67
CA ALA A 448 20.95 -12.06 15.37
C ALA A 448 20.83 -12.07 16.91
N ASP A 449 20.26 -13.11 17.51
CA ASP A 449 20.03 -13.21 18.97
C ASP A 449 21.32 -13.21 19.81
N SER A 450 22.37 -13.82 19.29
CA SER A 450 23.68 -13.96 19.97
C SER A 450 24.55 -12.71 19.85
N LEU A 451 24.08 -11.68 19.12
CA LEU A 451 24.82 -10.43 18.92
C LEU A 451 25.25 -9.82 20.26
N GLY A 452 26.54 -9.48 20.38
CA GLY A 452 27.09 -8.81 21.55
C GLY A 452 26.84 -9.52 22.89
N ALA A 453 26.76 -10.85 22.91
CA ALA A 453 26.48 -11.64 24.13
C ALA A 453 27.35 -11.23 25.34
N ASP A 454 28.65 -11.00 25.13
CA ASP A 454 29.61 -10.62 26.16
C ASP A 454 29.98 -9.12 26.13
N LEU A 455 29.22 -8.29 25.39
CA LEU A 455 29.53 -6.88 25.25
C LEU A 455 29.22 -6.12 26.55
N PRO A 456 30.16 -5.37 27.14
CA PRO A 456 29.85 -4.47 28.26
C PRO A 456 29.05 -3.26 27.76
N LEU A 457 27.72 -3.41 27.67
CA LEU A 457 26.81 -2.45 27.02
C LEU A 457 26.96 -1.02 27.54
N SER A 458 27.06 -0.83 28.85
CA SER A 458 27.21 0.50 29.46
C SER A 458 28.52 1.19 29.08
N GLN A 459 29.62 0.43 28.99
CA GLN A 459 30.91 0.95 28.55
C GLN A 459 30.90 1.23 27.04
N TYR A 460 30.25 0.37 26.26
CA TYR A 460 30.12 0.55 24.82
C TYR A 460 29.38 1.84 24.48
N VAL A 461 28.20 2.04 25.08
CA VAL A 461 27.41 3.28 24.96
C VAL A 461 28.19 4.49 25.46
N SER A 462 28.90 4.38 26.59
CA SER A 462 29.75 5.49 27.07
C SER A 462 30.89 5.84 26.12
N THR A 463 31.34 4.90 25.27
CA THR A 463 32.36 5.16 24.26
C THR A 463 31.74 5.88 23.07
N ILE A 464 30.54 5.46 22.64
CA ILE A 464 29.74 6.16 21.62
C ILE A 464 29.45 7.60 22.05
N ASP A 465 29.05 7.81 23.31
CA ASP A 465 28.85 9.15 23.89
C ASP A 465 30.08 10.05 23.73
N GLY A 466 31.29 9.48 23.83
CA GLY A 466 32.55 10.21 23.67
C GLY A 466 32.81 10.67 22.24
N LEU A 467 32.12 10.11 21.24
CA LEU A 467 32.19 10.51 19.84
C LEU A 467 31.33 11.74 19.55
N ILE A 468 30.28 11.96 20.35
CA ILE A 468 29.33 13.06 20.18
C ILE A 468 29.98 14.37 20.63
N ASN A 469 30.51 15.13 19.68
CA ASN A 469 31.10 16.43 19.92
C ASN A 469 30.96 17.34 18.69
N THR A 470 31.03 18.65 18.89
CA THR A 470 30.80 19.66 17.84
C THR A 470 31.87 19.68 16.73
N ASN A 471 33.01 18.99 16.90
CA ASN A 471 34.03 18.88 15.85
C ASN A 471 33.88 17.61 15.01
N ALA A 472 32.98 16.68 15.38
CA ALA A 472 32.72 15.49 14.59
C ALA A 472 31.97 15.86 13.29
N HIS A 473 32.15 15.06 12.24
CA HIS A 473 31.48 15.31 10.98
C HIS A 473 29.95 15.15 11.13
N PRO A 474 29.12 16.06 10.58
CA PRO A 474 27.65 16.00 10.73
C PRO A 474 27.04 14.66 10.31
N LEU A 475 27.50 14.05 9.21
CA LEU A 475 27.02 12.72 8.78
C LEU A 475 27.38 11.60 9.78
N VAL A 476 28.52 11.66 10.46
CA VAL A 476 28.85 10.69 11.53
C VAL A 476 27.93 10.88 12.73
N LEU A 477 27.70 12.13 13.13
CA LEU A 477 26.78 12.46 14.23
C LEU A 477 25.36 12.00 13.93
N SER A 478 24.89 12.24 12.70
CA SER A 478 23.56 11.80 12.24
C SER A 478 23.39 10.29 12.36
N ARG A 479 24.40 9.52 11.92
CA ARG A 479 24.38 8.06 11.97
C ARG A 479 24.38 7.55 13.41
N ILE A 480 25.13 8.18 14.32
CA ILE A 480 25.10 7.83 15.75
C ILE A 480 23.68 7.98 16.31
N PHE A 481 22.98 9.07 16.00
CA PHE A 481 21.65 9.32 16.56
C PHE A 481 20.57 8.37 16.02
N ILE A 482 20.72 7.89 14.78
CA ILE A 482 19.87 6.84 14.21
C ILE A 482 20.19 5.47 14.83
N LEU A 483 21.47 5.18 15.05
CA LEU A 483 21.94 3.91 15.63
C LEU A 483 21.52 3.71 17.08
N LEU A 484 21.49 4.77 17.90
CA LEU A 484 21.18 4.69 19.34
C LEU A 484 19.84 4.00 19.68
N PRO A 485 18.69 4.39 19.11
CA PRO A 485 17.42 3.69 19.37
C PRO A 485 17.50 2.22 18.95
N LYS A 486 18.12 1.90 17.80
CA LYS A 486 18.31 0.51 17.35
C LYS A 486 19.19 -0.33 18.27
N PHE A 487 20.23 0.28 18.84
CA PHE A 487 21.03 -0.37 19.89
C PHE A 487 20.17 -0.69 21.13
N ILE A 488 19.37 0.27 21.61
CA ILE A 488 18.52 0.06 22.80
C ILE A 488 17.46 -1.02 22.53
N GLU A 489 16.85 -1.00 21.35
CA GLU A 489 15.90 -2.00 20.87
C GLU A 489 16.52 -3.41 20.88
N LYS A 490 17.66 -3.59 20.21
CA LYS A 490 18.34 -4.88 20.06
C LYS A 490 18.75 -5.49 21.40
N PHE A 491 19.15 -4.66 22.35
CA PHE A 491 19.65 -5.11 23.65
C PHE A 491 18.63 -4.97 24.79
N SER A 492 17.36 -4.72 24.49
CA SER A 492 16.27 -4.51 25.47
C SER A 492 16.15 -5.63 26.52
N SER A 493 16.50 -6.88 26.18
CA SER A 493 16.54 -8.00 27.13
C SER A 493 17.72 -8.00 28.11
N LYS A 494 18.78 -7.23 27.82
CA LYS A 494 20.05 -7.20 28.59
C LYS A 494 20.31 -5.86 29.30
N LEU A 495 19.57 -4.80 28.96
CA LEU A 495 19.67 -3.49 29.60
C LEU A 495 18.31 -2.98 30.05
N SER A 496 18.29 -2.06 31.00
CA SER A 496 17.06 -1.35 31.37
C SER A 496 16.75 -0.30 30.30
N VAL A 497 15.73 -0.56 29.48
CA VAL A 497 15.31 0.32 28.37
C VAL A 497 15.06 1.74 28.87
N ASN A 498 14.36 1.88 30.00
CA ASN A 498 14.01 3.19 30.55
C ASN A 498 15.21 3.91 31.20
N ASP A 499 16.08 3.22 31.91
CA ASP A 499 17.24 3.87 32.56
C ASP A 499 18.30 4.30 31.53
N PHE A 500 18.61 3.42 30.57
CA PHE A 500 19.63 3.70 29.55
C PHE A 500 19.07 4.52 28.39
N GLY A 501 17.90 4.14 27.89
CA GLY A 501 17.23 4.83 26.78
C GLY A 501 16.92 6.28 27.12
N SER A 502 16.40 6.57 28.32
CA SER A 502 16.09 7.97 28.69
C SER A 502 17.32 8.87 28.77
N VAL A 503 18.48 8.34 29.20
CA VAL A 503 19.74 9.10 29.23
C VAL A 503 20.19 9.42 27.81
N GLN A 504 20.14 8.44 26.90
CA GLN A 504 20.56 8.61 25.51
C GLN A 504 19.62 9.51 24.72
N PHE A 505 18.31 9.36 24.94
CA PHE A 505 17.29 10.25 24.41
C PHE A 505 17.55 11.72 24.81
N LYS A 506 17.67 11.98 26.12
CA LYS A 506 17.93 13.34 26.66
C LYS A 506 19.20 13.96 26.07
N LYS A 507 20.29 13.19 25.99
CA LYS A 507 21.56 13.67 25.42
C LYS A 507 21.45 14.00 23.94
N THR A 508 20.73 13.17 23.17
CA THR A 508 20.53 13.33 21.73
C THR A 508 19.88 14.67 21.41
N TYR A 509 18.74 14.97 22.02
CA TYR A 509 18.01 16.21 21.73
C TYR A 509 18.66 17.45 22.36
N ALA A 510 19.34 17.30 23.51
CA ALA A 510 20.15 18.38 24.07
C ALA A 510 21.32 18.77 23.16
N PHE A 511 21.90 17.80 22.44
CA PHE A 511 22.95 18.08 21.47
C PHE A 511 22.39 18.66 20.17
N ALA A 512 21.30 18.10 19.63
CA ALA A 512 20.67 18.57 18.39
C ALA A 512 20.17 20.03 18.47
N SER A 513 19.71 20.45 19.65
CA SER A 513 19.26 21.83 19.91
C SER A 513 20.40 22.82 20.24
N SER A 514 21.65 22.35 20.32
CA SER A 514 22.77 23.18 20.81
C SER A 514 23.36 24.15 19.76
N SER A 515 23.10 23.91 18.47
CA SER A 515 23.56 24.76 17.37
C SER A 515 22.46 24.97 16.34
N ASN A 516 22.45 26.17 15.74
CA ASN A 516 21.55 26.56 14.65
C ASN A 516 22.34 26.80 13.34
N ASP A 517 23.56 26.28 13.24
CA ASP A 517 24.36 26.38 12.02
C ASP A 517 23.71 25.56 10.89
N ASP A 518 23.72 26.07 9.65
CA ASP A 518 23.10 25.38 8.50
C ASP A 518 23.66 23.97 8.28
N SER A 519 24.97 23.78 8.48
CA SER A 519 25.61 22.46 8.37
C SER A 519 25.17 21.46 9.45
N PHE A 520 24.48 21.94 10.49
CA PHE A 520 23.96 21.14 11.59
C PHE A 520 22.50 20.69 11.37
N LYS A 521 21.81 21.26 10.36
CA LYS A 521 20.43 20.89 10.00
C LYS A 521 20.29 19.41 9.68
N ILE A 522 21.30 18.79 9.07
CA ILE A 522 21.32 17.34 8.80
C ILE A 522 21.31 16.51 10.08
N VAL A 523 22.02 16.95 11.12
CA VAL A 523 22.05 16.29 12.43
C VAL A 523 20.68 16.44 13.09
N GLN A 524 20.13 17.65 13.07
CA GLN A 524 18.79 17.96 13.56
C GLN A 524 17.72 17.10 12.89
N ALA A 525 17.69 17.05 11.56
CA ALA A 525 16.73 16.27 10.80
C ALA A 525 16.84 14.78 11.14
N SER A 526 18.06 14.26 11.27
CA SER A 526 18.29 12.87 11.64
C SER A 526 17.85 12.55 13.07
N THR A 527 17.93 13.51 14.00
CA THR A 527 17.34 13.32 15.34
C THR A 527 15.82 13.33 15.34
N LEU A 528 15.17 14.04 14.41
CA LEU A 528 13.72 13.95 14.23
C LEU A 528 13.33 12.60 13.66
N VAL A 529 14.07 12.07 12.67
CA VAL A 529 13.88 10.69 12.20
C VAL A 529 14.08 9.69 13.36
N ALA A 530 15.13 9.85 14.16
CA ALA A 530 15.38 9.00 15.31
C ALA A 530 14.26 9.04 16.37
N ALA A 531 13.46 10.12 16.44
CA ALA A 531 12.32 10.19 17.35
C ALA A 531 11.31 9.06 17.08
N THR A 532 11.07 8.74 15.81
CA THR A 532 10.19 7.64 15.42
C THR A 532 10.75 6.29 15.87
N PHE A 533 12.05 6.08 15.68
CA PHE A 533 12.73 4.87 16.13
C PHE A 533 12.72 4.74 17.65
N TRP A 534 12.86 5.85 18.39
CA TRP A 534 12.68 5.83 19.85
C TRP A 534 11.28 5.41 20.26
N LYS A 535 10.24 5.93 19.60
CA LYS A 535 8.84 5.55 19.87
C LYS A 535 8.56 4.08 19.59
N GLN A 536 9.29 3.47 18.64
CA GLN A 536 9.17 2.06 18.28
C GLN A 536 9.91 1.11 19.25
N VAL A 537 10.78 1.63 20.15
CA VAL A 537 11.51 0.78 21.12
C VAL A 537 10.53 0.13 22.10
N PRO A 538 10.42 -1.22 22.16
CA PRO A 538 9.51 -1.90 23.07
C PRO A 538 9.81 -1.59 24.54
N GLY A 539 8.78 -1.22 25.30
CA GLY A 539 8.89 -0.94 26.74
C GLY A 539 9.50 0.42 27.12
N LEU A 540 9.79 1.29 26.14
CA LEU A 540 10.23 2.66 26.41
C LEU A 540 9.05 3.55 26.83
N ASP A 541 9.12 4.09 28.04
CA ASP A 541 8.17 5.06 28.56
C ASP A 541 8.60 6.48 28.18
N LEU A 542 7.90 7.12 27.25
CA LEU A 542 8.21 8.49 26.82
C LEU A 542 7.95 9.52 27.93
N THR A 543 7.14 9.22 28.94
CA THR A 543 6.78 10.20 29.99
C THR A 543 7.95 10.55 30.91
N ILE A 544 8.98 9.70 30.98
CA ILE A 544 10.18 9.92 31.79
C ILE A 544 11.30 10.68 31.04
N MET A 545 11.08 11.05 29.78
CA MET A 545 12.06 11.77 28.94
C MET A 545 12.30 13.22 29.37
N GLY A 546 11.35 13.78 30.13
CA GLY A 546 11.46 15.10 30.73
C GLY A 546 11.13 16.25 29.78
N LEU A 547 10.67 17.35 30.37
CA LEU A 547 10.12 18.50 29.66
C LEU A 547 11.17 19.27 28.85
N ASP A 548 12.45 19.20 29.25
CA ASP A 548 13.55 19.81 28.49
C ASP A 548 13.70 19.13 27.12
N SER A 549 13.67 17.79 27.06
CA SER A 549 13.77 17.03 25.81
C SER A 549 12.58 17.31 24.90
N GLN A 550 11.38 17.35 25.47
CA GLN A 550 10.16 17.72 24.73
C GLN A 550 10.31 19.09 24.07
N ARG A 551 10.76 20.10 24.84
CA ARG A 551 11.01 21.44 24.31
C ARG A 551 12.05 21.43 23.18
N GLN A 552 13.13 20.67 23.33
CA GLN A 552 14.19 20.56 22.33
C GLN A 552 13.71 19.94 21.02
N ILE A 553 12.88 18.89 21.08
CA ILE A 553 12.28 18.28 19.87
C ILE A 553 11.44 19.31 19.12
N VAL A 554 10.61 20.09 19.84
CA VAL A 554 9.75 21.12 19.24
C VAL A 554 10.59 22.28 18.69
N GLU A 555 11.65 22.72 19.39
CA GLU A 555 12.57 23.76 18.90
C GLU A 555 13.28 23.33 17.61
N VAL A 556 13.77 22.09 17.53
CA VAL A 556 14.41 21.53 16.33
C VAL A 556 13.39 21.40 15.19
N SER A 557 12.18 20.91 15.48
CA SER A 557 11.09 20.80 14.52
C SER A 557 10.72 22.15 13.90
N TYR A 558 10.62 23.19 14.73
CA TYR A 558 10.36 24.55 14.27
C TYR A 558 11.52 25.13 13.46
N GLY A 559 12.77 24.89 13.88
CA GLY A 559 13.97 25.38 13.21
C GLY A 559 14.15 24.85 11.79
N LEU A 560 13.69 23.62 11.51
CA LEU A 560 13.75 23.01 10.17
C LEU A 560 12.52 23.30 9.31
N LEU A 561 11.45 23.84 9.89
CA LEU A 561 10.16 23.96 9.23
C LEU A 561 10.19 24.83 7.98
N GLU A 562 11.03 25.87 7.89
CA GLU A 562 11.07 26.74 6.71
C GLU A 562 11.75 26.05 5.52
N ASP A 563 12.81 25.28 5.76
CA ASP A 563 13.64 24.64 4.73
C ASP A 563 13.24 23.17 4.46
N SER A 564 12.20 22.66 5.13
CA SER A 564 11.68 21.31 4.92
C SER A 564 10.92 21.16 3.60
N GLU A 565 11.28 20.17 2.80
CA GLU A 565 10.62 19.83 1.54
C GLU A 565 10.41 18.31 1.46
N GLU A 566 9.60 17.87 0.50
CA GLU A 566 9.39 16.46 0.15
C GLU A 566 9.04 15.58 1.36
N ASP A 567 9.96 14.74 1.83
CA ASP A 567 9.76 13.75 2.89
C ASP A 567 10.04 14.27 4.31
N THR A 568 10.56 15.50 4.44
CA THR A 568 10.88 16.09 5.75
C THR A 568 9.65 16.54 6.55
N PRO A 569 8.59 17.17 5.98
CA PRO A 569 7.42 17.57 6.75
C PRO A 569 6.71 16.42 7.49
N PRO A 570 6.54 15.21 6.90
CA PRO A 570 6.10 14.02 7.65
C PRO A 570 6.98 13.71 8.86
N VAL A 571 8.31 13.70 8.70
CA VAL A 571 9.27 13.46 9.80
C VAL A 571 9.12 14.48 10.92
N ILE A 572 8.88 15.76 10.58
CA ILE A 572 8.58 16.79 11.58
C ILE A 572 7.30 16.43 12.34
N MET A 573 6.25 15.98 11.65
CA MET A 573 4.99 15.62 12.28
C MET A 573 5.13 14.41 13.21
N GLU A 574 5.83 13.37 12.78
CA GLU A 574 6.10 12.18 13.58
C GLU A 574 6.92 12.53 14.83
N ALA A 575 7.93 13.40 14.72
CA ALA A 575 8.69 13.86 15.87
C ALA A 575 7.86 14.72 16.83
N LEU A 576 6.92 15.52 16.32
CA LEU A 576 5.95 16.25 17.16
C LEU A 576 5.02 15.28 17.90
N ALA A 577 4.57 14.19 17.27
CA ALA A 577 3.81 13.14 17.94
C ALA A 577 4.58 12.58 19.15
N VAL A 578 5.88 12.29 18.97
CA VAL A 578 6.76 11.86 20.07
C VAL A 578 6.85 12.92 21.17
N ALA A 579 6.98 14.20 20.81
CA ALA A 579 7.00 15.29 21.79
C ALA A 579 5.67 15.39 22.56
N ILE A 580 4.53 15.17 21.90
CA ILE A 580 3.21 15.15 22.54
C ILE A 580 3.10 13.98 23.53
N ASP A 581 3.61 12.80 23.16
CA ASP A 581 3.59 11.60 24.00
C ASP A 581 4.45 11.73 25.28
N VAL A 582 5.46 12.62 25.30
CA VAL A 582 6.24 12.89 26.53
C VAL A 582 5.39 13.53 27.62
N ASP A 583 4.63 14.58 27.29
CA ASP A 583 3.68 15.24 28.20
C ASP A 583 2.72 16.10 27.37
N GLN A 584 1.55 15.56 27.07
CA GLN A 584 0.53 16.22 26.24
C GLN A 584 0.17 17.62 26.78
N ARG A 585 0.10 17.76 28.11
CA ARG A 585 -0.34 19.00 28.75
C ARG A 585 0.71 20.10 28.65
N ASN A 586 1.98 19.74 28.77
CA ASN A 586 3.08 20.68 28.54
C ASN A 586 3.18 21.04 27.07
N ALA A 587 3.14 20.06 26.15
CA ALA A 587 3.19 20.29 24.71
C ALA A 587 2.12 21.30 24.26
N PHE A 588 0.90 21.20 24.78
CA PHE A 588 -0.17 22.16 24.51
C PHE A 588 0.18 23.61 24.90
N ASN A 589 0.86 23.79 26.04
CA ASN A 589 1.21 25.11 26.58
C ASN A 589 2.57 25.64 26.09
N LEU A 590 3.33 24.81 25.39
CA LEU A 590 4.68 25.14 24.96
C LEU A 590 4.65 26.20 23.85
N MET A 591 5.48 27.23 24.02
CA MET A 591 5.64 28.34 23.08
C MET A 591 7.11 28.48 22.68
N ILE A 592 7.38 28.46 21.38
CA ILE A 592 8.69 28.72 20.77
C ILE A 592 8.77 30.20 20.35
N ASP A 593 9.90 30.83 20.65
CA ASP A 593 10.16 32.27 20.44
C ASP A 593 9.12 33.23 21.03
N GLY A 594 8.25 32.73 21.91
CA GLY A 594 7.15 33.48 22.54
C GLY A 594 5.89 33.60 21.68
N ASP A 595 5.94 33.24 20.40
CA ASP A 595 4.86 33.51 19.43
C ASP A 595 4.28 32.25 18.78
N HIS A 596 5.00 31.12 18.75
CA HIS A 596 4.59 29.91 18.03
C HIS A 596 4.30 28.75 18.97
N SER A 597 3.07 28.23 18.95
CA SER A 597 2.69 27.01 19.68
C SER A 597 2.95 25.76 18.85
N VAL A 598 2.92 24.59 19.49
CA VAL A 598 2.99 23.28 18.79
C VAL A 598 1.89 23.16 17.73
N ILE A 599 0.69 23.67 18.01
CA ILE A 599 -0.44 23.67 17.06
C ILE A 599 -0.11 24.49 15.80
N ASP A 600 0.58 25.63 15.94
CA ASP A 600 0.97 26.41 14.76
C ASP A 600 1.98 25.65 13.89
N ILE A 601 2.90 24.90 14.52
CA ILE A 601 3.89 24.08 13.82
C ILE A 601 3.18 22.95 13.07
N ILE A 602 2.23 22.25 13.70
CA ILE A 602 1.40 21.21 13.07
C ILE A 602 0.70 21.76 11.84
N ILE A 603 -0.03 22.88 11.98
CA ILE A 603 -0.79 23.47 10.87
C ILE A 603 0.17 23.94 9.75
N LYS A 604 1.24 24.65 10.09
CA LYS A 604 2.20 25.11 9.07
C LYS A 604 2.88 23.96 8.34
N SER A 605 3.24 22.88 9.05
CA SER A 605 3.83 21.69 8.46
C SER A 605 2.84 21.01 7.53
N ALA A 606 1.61 20.75 8.00
CA ALA A 606 0.58 20.07 7.22
C ALA A 606 0.25 20.74 5.87
N PHE A 607 0.27 22.08 5.85
CA PHE A 607 0.00 22.86 4.64
C PHE A 607 1.23 23.09 3.74
N LYS A 608 2.43 22.58 4.08
CA LYS A 608 3.57 22.57 3.14
C LYS A 608 3.33 21.62 1.98
N ASP A 609 2.84 20.41 2.28
CA ASP A 609 2.43 19.44 1.26
C ASP A 609 1.07 18.82 1.61
N PRO A 610 -0.03 19.54 1.37
CA PRO A 610 -1.38 19.07 1.70
C PRO A 610 -1.84 17.89 0.82
N ALA A 611 -1.06 17.49 -0.19
CA ALA A 611 -1.31 16.30 -0.99
C ALA A 611 -0.66 15.04 -0.38
N ASN A 612 0.26 15.21 0.59
CA ASN A 612 0.88 14.10 1.30
C ASN A 612 -0.11 13.48 2.28
N ILE A 613 -0.41 12.19 2.05
CA ILE A 613 -1.40 11.44 2.82
C ILE A 613 -0.93 11.21 4.25
N GLN A 614 0.35 10.83 4.42
CA GLN A 614 0.95 10.58 5.74
C GLN A 614 0.87 11.84 6.60
N LEU A 615 1.27 12.97 6.03
CA LEU A 615 1.23 14.27 6.70
C LEU A 615 -0.20 14.67 7.12
N SER A 616 -1.20 14.37 6.28
CA SER A 616 -2.61 14.66 6.59
C SER A 616 -3.08 13.84 7.79
N ILE A 617 -2.78 12.54 7.81
CA ILE A 617 -3.12 11.62 8.90
C ILE A 617 -2.41 12.04 10.20
N ASP A 618 -1.09 12.21 10.16
CA ASP A 618 -0.31 12.53 11.35
C ASP A 618 -0.69 13.90 11.94
N SER A 619 -1.04 14.87 11.08
CA SER A 619 -1.50 16.19 11.53
C SER A 619 -2.84 16.12 12.26
N ALA A 620 -3.74 15.24 11.81
CA ALA A 620 -5.02 15.00 12.44
C ALA A 620 -4.82 14.34 13.82
N GLU A 621 -4.04 13.25 13.88
CA GLU A 621 -3.77 12.51 15.11
C GLU A 621 -3.05 13.36 16.16
N CYS A 622 -2.05 14.15 15.76
CA CYS A 622 -1.35 15.07 16.66
C CYS A 622 -2.30 16.13 17.23
N LEU A 623 -3.20 16.66 16.39
CA LEU A 623 -4.16 17.68 16.82
C LEU A 623 -5.21 17.10 17.76
N GLU A 624 -5.77 15.93 17.45
CA GLU A 624 -6.71 15.22 18.31
C GLU A 624 -6.10 14.91 19.68
N THR A 625 -4.87 14.40 19.70
CA THR A 625 -4.15 14.08 20.93
C THR A 625 -3.88 15.33 21.75
N LEU A 626 -3.41 16.42 21.15
CA LEU A 626 -3.15 17.68 21.86
C LEU A 626 -4.41 18.30 22.44
N LEU A 627 -5.51 18.28 21.69
CA LEU A 627 -6.77 18.89 22.10
C LEU A 627 -7.61 18.00 23.02
N ASN A 628 -7.15 16.79 23.33
CA ASN A 628 -7.83 15.92 24.29
C ASN A 628 -7.84 16.57 25.69
N SER A 629 -9.01 16.60 26.32
CA SER A 629 -9.20 17.09 27.70
C SER A 629 -8.79 18.55 27.97
N VAL A 630 -8.80 19.41 26.94
CA VAL A 630 -8.56 20.86 27.11
C VAL A 630 -9.74 21.56 27.79
N SER A 631 -9.49 22.67 28.50
CA SER A 631 -10.56 23.51 29.05
C SER A 631 -11.22 24.37 27.97
N MET A 632 -12.43 24.87 28.23
CA MET A 632 -13.14 25.73 27.28
C MET A 632 -12.36 27.01 26.93
N GLN A 633 -11.64 27.59 27.90
CA GLN A 633 -10.83 28.80 27.65
C GLN A 633 -9.66 28.52 26.71
N GLU A 634 -9.04 27.36 26.87
CA GLU A 634 -7.91 26.92 26.04
C GLU A 634 -8.37 26.55 24.63
N TYR A 635 -9.50 25.85 24.54
CA TYR A 635 -10.16 25.58 23.26
C TYR A 635 -10.43 26.87 22.48
N LEU A 636 -10.95 27.91 23.14
CA LEU A 636 -11.19 29.21 22.50
C LEU A 636 -9.90 29.89 22.03
N GLN A 637 -8.81 29.78 22.78
CA GLN A 637 -7.51 30.31 22.35
C GLN A 637 -6.98 29.61 21.10
N VAL A 638 -7.15 28.28 21.01
CA VAL A 638 -6.83 27.52 19.79
C VAL A 638 -7.70 27.99 18.62
N CYS A 639 -9.00 28.15 18.87
CA CYS A 639 -9.94 28.63 17.85
C CYS A 639 -9.53 30.00 17.29
N ASP A 640 -9.18 30.96 18.16
CA ASP A 640 -8.77 32.31 17.76
C ASP A 640 -7.50 32.32 16.88
N ARG A 641 -6.58 31.35 17.09
CA ARG A 641 -5.34 31.24 16.34
C ARG A 641 -5.52 30.48 15.02
N SER A 642 -6.19 29.34 15.06
CA SER A 642 -6.19 28.35 13.98
C SER A 642 -7.38 28.48 13.02
N LEU A 643 -8.59 28.74 13.54
CA LEU A 643 -9.80 28.78 12.70
C LEU A 643 -9.76 29.86 11.62
N PRO A 644 -9.24 31.08 11.83
CA PRO A 644 -9.23 32.10 10.79
C PRO A 644 -8.51 31.66 9.51
N PHE A 645 -7.42 30.91 9.64
CA PHE A 645 -6.67 30.38 8.50
C PHE A 645 -7.44 29.26 7.79
N VAL A 646 -7.94 28.28 8.55
CA VAL A 646 -8.69 27.14 8.00
C VAL A 646 -9.97 27.60 7.31
N ILE A 647 -10.77 28.45 7.96
CA ILE A 647 -12.02 28.98 7.41
C ILE A 647 -11.78 29.86 6.19
N LYS A 648 -10.66 30.59 6.12
CA LYS A 648 -10.30 31.36 4.93
C LYS A 648 -10.16 30.46 3.70
N ILE A 649 -9.50 29.30 3.81
CA ILE A 649 -9.35 28.33 2.72
C ILE A 649 -10.72 27.84 2.26
N VAL A 650 -11.57 27.45 3.21
CA VAL A 650 -12.94 26.98 2.91
C VAL A 650 -13.78 28.09 2.26
N ALA A 651 -13.67 29.33 2.73
CA ALA A 651 -14.41 30.48 2.21
C ALA A 651 -13.96 30.88 0.79
N GLU A 652 -12.67 30.83 0.50
CA GLU A 652 -12.11 31.07 -0.84
C GLU A 652 -12.62 30.02 -1.83
N ALA A 653 -12.57 28.73 -1.45
CA ALA A 653 -13.15 27.65 -2.24
C ALA A 653 -14.66 27.84 -2.44
N ALA A 654 -15.42 28.13 -1.37
CA ALA A 654 -16.85 28.36 -1.42
C ALA A 654 -17.27 29.60 -2.23
N SER A 655 -16.35 30.53 -2.49
CA SER A 655 -16.58 31.75 -3.28
C SER A 655 -16.19 31.61 -4.75
N SER A 656 -15.43 30.57 -5.10
CA SER A 656 -15.01 30.25 -6.48
C SER A 656 -16.21 29.98 -7.42
N LYS A 657 -15.99 29.84 -8.73
CA LYS A 657 -17.07 29.59 -9.70
C LYS A 657 -17.71 28.20 -9.50
N SER A 658 -16.88 27.19 -9.29
CA SER A 658 -17.21 25.79 -9.00
C SER A 658 -16.34 25.34 -7.85
N VAL A 659 -16.95 24.71 -6.84
CA VAL A 659 -16.19 24.09 -5.75
C VAL A 659 -15.69 22.74 -6.29
N GLU A 660 -14.41 22.70 -6.60
CA GLU A 660 -13.69 21.52 -7.09
C GLU A 660 -12.78 20.99 -5.97
N TYR A 661 -12.36 19.73 -6.10
CA TYR A 661 -11.38 19.15 -5.19
C TYR A 661 -10.05 19.91 -5.23
N SER A 662 -9.50 20.18 -4.05
CA SER A 662 -8.09 20.48 -3.89
C SER A 662 -7.58 19.85 -2.59
N PRO A 663 -6.33 19.36 -2.55
CA PRO A 663 -5.77 18.78 -1.32
C PRO A 663 -5.80 19.77 -0.15
N GLN A 664 -5.55 21.05 -0.43
CA GLN A 664 -5.63 22.15 0.54
C GLN A 664 -7.03 22.29 1.17
N LEU A 665 -8.09 22.22 0.34
CA LEU A 665 -9.46 22.31 0.83
C LEU A 665 -9.84 21.08 1.65
N ASN A 666 -9.44 19.89 1.18
CA ASN A 666 -9.73 18.64 1.89
C ASN A 666 -9.08 18.64 3.28
N LEU A 667 -7.77 18.90 3.35
CA LEU A 667 -7.05 19.00 4.62
C LEU A 667 -7.64 20.09 5.53
N ALA A 668 -8.04 21.24 4.97
CA ALA A 668 -8.71 22.28 5.76
C ALA A 668 -10.04 21.80 6.35
N LEU A 669 -10.83 21.00 5.64
CA LEU A 669 -12.06 20.41 6.17
C LEU A 669 -11.76 19.37 7.25
N ASP A 670 -10.77 18.52 7.04
CA ASP A 670 -10.41 17.47 7.99
C ASP A 670 -9.92 18.11 9.32
N LEU A 671 -9.00 19.09 9.24
CA LEU A 671 -8.54 19.84 10.41
C LEU A 671 -9.67 20.65 11.07
N LEU A 672 -10.60 21.22 10.29
CA LEU A 672 -11.78 21.89 10.84
C LEU A 672 -12.64 20.90 11.62
N GLY A 673 -12.86 19.70 11.09
CA GLY A 673 -13.57 18.62 11.76
C GLY A 673 -12.93 18.29 13.11
N ASN A 674 -11.61 18.10 13.15
CA ASN A 674 -10.87 17.77 14.36
C ASN A 674 -10.95 18.87 15.42
N ILE A 675 -10.78 20.13 15.02
CA ILE A 675 -10.93 21.27 15.94
C ILE A 675 -12.34 21.30 16.53
N LEU A 676 -13.38 21.22 15.71
CA LEU A 676 -14.77 21.28 16.20
C LEU A 676 -15.11 20.07 17.10
N SER A 677 -14.62 18.89 16.73
CA SER A 677 -14.76 17.65 17.50
C SER A 677 -13.98 17.66 18.82
N ALA A 678 -13.02 18.57 19.01
CA ALA A 678 -12.33 18.75 20.27
C ALA A 678 -13.03 19.67 21.29
N ALA A 679 -14.11 20.38 20.89
CA ALA A 679 -14.84 21.26 21.81
C ALA A 679 -15.28 20.52 23.10
N PRO A 680 -14.90 21.00 24.31
CA PRO A 680 -15.18 20.31 25.57
C PRO A 680 -16.69 20.21 25.87
N SER A 681 -17.11 19.02 26.31
CA SER A 681 -18.48 18.76 26.78
C SER A 681 -18.49 18.75 28.32
N GLU A 682 -19.21 19.68 28.97
CA GLU A 682 -19.30 19.67 30.44
C GLU A 682 -20.30 18.61 30.94
N PRO A 683 -19.92 17.69 31.86
CA PRO A 683 -20.79 16.59 32.31
C PRO A 683 -22.08 17.01 33.02
N ASP A 684 -22.12 18.21 33.62
CA ASP A 684 -23.22 18.67 34.49
C ASP A 684 -24.11 19.76 33.86
N ALA A 685 -23.83 20.18 32.62
CA ALA A 685 -24.61 21.23 31.97
C ALA A 685 -25.77 20.64 31.16
N GLN A 686 -27.00 20.81 31.66
CA GLN A 686 -28.25 20.64 30.89
C GLN A 686 -28.39 21.63 29.70
N THR A 687 -27.34 22.40 29.41
CA THR A 687 -27.23 23.36 28.32
C THR A 687 -25.95 23.08 27.53
N ASN A 688 -26.10 22.77 26.24
CA ASN A 688 -25.00 22.56 25.29
C ASN A 688 -23.86 23.59 25.47
N SER A 689 -22.66 23.11 25.78
CA SER A 689 -21.48 23.92 26.13
C SER A 689 -20.69 24.45 24.94
N PHE A 690 -21.12 24.19 23.70
CA PHE A 690 -20.39 24.62 22.51
C PHE A 690 -20.31 26.16 22.42
N PRO A 691 -19.17 26.77 22.03
CA PRO A 691 -19.07 28.23 21.88
C PRO A 691 -19.86 28.76 20.68
N LYS A 692 -20.69 29.79 20.91
CA LYS A 692 -21.53 30.39 19.87
C LYS A 692 -20.69 31.10 18.80
N GLU A 693 -19.60 31.74 19.21
CA GLU A 693 -18.69 32.46 18.31
C GLU A 693 -18.04 31.51 17.29
N VAL A 694 -17.66 30.30 17.72
CA VAL A 694 -17.08 29.27 16.84
C VAL A 694 -18.13 28.77 15.85
N PHE A 695 -19.38 28.57 16.30
CA PHE A 695 -20.49 28.20 15.43
C PHE A 695 -20.76 29.27 14.37
N ASP A 696 -20.89 30.53 14.80
CA ASP A 696 -21.18 31.68 13.93
C ASP A 696 -20.05 31.91 12.89
N PHE A 697 -18.82 31.51 13.21
CA PHE A 697 -17.68 31.60 12.30
C PHE A 697 -17.62 30.45 11.28
N ALA A 698 -17.90 29.21 11.69
CA ALA A 698 -17.75 28.03 10.84
C ALA A 698 -19.00 27.71 9.99
N PHE A 699 -20.19 27.76 10.59
CA PHE A 699 -21.42 27.28 9.96
C PHE A 699 -21.79 27.99 8.65
N PRO A 700 -21.73 29.34 8.53
CA PRO A 700 -22.13 30.01 7.30
C PRO A 700 -21.27 29.61 6.09
N VAL A 701 -19.97 29.49 6.31
CA VAL A 701 -18.98 29.12 5.28
C VAL A 701 -19.16 27.65 4.87
N LEU A 702 -19.32 26.76 5.85
CA LEU A 702 -19.52 25.33 5.60
C LEU A 702 -20.82 25.06 4.82
N ARG A 703 -21.93 25.71 5.18
CA ARG A 703 -23.18 25.64 4.43
C ARG A 703 -22.99 26.07 2.99
N GLN A 704 -22.34 27.22 2.76
CA GLN A 704 -22.13 27.74 1.42
C GLN A 704 -21.29 26.76 0.57
N LEU A 705 -20.25 26.20 1.16
CA LEU A 705 -19.42 25.17 0.53
C LEU A 705 -20.27 23.96 0.15
N ILE A 706 -20.96 23.34 1.12
CA ILE A 706 -21.76 22.13 0.91
C ILE A 706 -22.81 22.37 -0.15
N LEU A 707 -23.58 23.46 -0.10
CA LEU A 707 -24.65 23.71 -1.08
C LEU A 707 -24.13 23.93 -2.51
N ARG A 708 -22.89 24.40 -2.68
CA ARG A 708 -22.28 24.67 -3.99
C ARG A 708 -21.40 23.54 -4.53
N ALA A 709 -20.91 22.64 -3.68
CA ALA A 709 -20.02 21.55 -4.06
C ALA A 709 -20.68 20.50 -4.96
N SER A 710 -19.95 20.02 -5.96
CA SER A 710 -20.35 18.89 -6.79
C SER A 710 -19.33 17.75 -6.73
N ASP A 711 -18.20 17.96 -6.08
CA ASP A 711 -17.16 16.97 -5.88
C ASP A 711 -17.52 16.02 -4.73
N ASP A 712 -17.36 14.72 -4.94
CA ASP A 712 -17.76 13.68 -3.99
C ASP A 712 -16.93 13.74 -2.70
N GLN A 713 -15.62 13.94 -2.80
CA GLN A 713 -14.71 13.94 -1.65
C GLN A 713 -14.97 15.17 -0.76
N ILE A 714 -15.12 16.35 -1.37
CA ILE A 714 -15.45 17.58 -0.62
C ILE A 714 -16.81 17.47 0.06
N LEU A 715 -17.80 16.81 -0.57
CA LEU A 715 -19.09 16.56 0.04
C LEU A 715 -19.01 15.57 1.21
N GLN A 716 -18.14 14.56 1.16
CA GLN A 716 -17.91 13.63 2.25
C GLN A 716 -17.28 14.33 3.47
N SER A 717 -16.13 14.98 3.31
CA SER A 717 -15.49 15.72 4.41
C SER A 717 -16.40 16.83 4.93
N GLY A 718 -17.08 17.56 4.02
CA GLY A 718 -18.06 18.58 4.40
C GLY A 718 -19.24 18.03 5.21
N ALA A 719 -19.73 16.83 4.87
CA ALA A 719 -20.79 16.16 5.61
C ALA A 719 -20.36 15.78 7.04
N GLU A 720 -19.13 15.31 7.22
CA GLU A 720 -18.58 14.91 8.52
C GLU A 720 -18.44 16.10 9.46
N VAL A 721 -17.82 17.18 8.96
CA VAL A 721 -17.69 18.44 9.69
C VAL A 721 -19.07 19.00 10.06
N PHE A 722 -20.02 18.97 9.12
CA PHE A 722 -21.38 19.44 9.36
C PHE A 722 -22.11 18.59 10.40
N ASN A 723 -21.94 17.27 10.35
CA ASN A 723 -22.54 16.36 11.31
C ASN A 723 -21.96 16.56 12.72
N SER A 724 -20.64 16.80 12.85
CA SER A 724 -20.01 17.14 14.13
C SER A 724 -20.63 18.40 14.74
N LEU A 725 -20.85 19.46 13.95
CA LEU A 725 -21.57 20.65 14.40
C LEU A 725 -23.01 20.35 14.82
N LEU A 726 -23.75 19.56 14.05
CA LEU A 726 -25.14 19.18 14.38
C LEU A 726 -25.26 18.46 15.72
N GLN A 727 -24.26 17.63 16.06
CA GLN A 727 -24.24 16.89 17.32
C GLN A 727 -23.87 17.79 18.50
N LYS A 728 -22.91 18.70 18.33
CA LYS A 728 -22.40 19.53 19.43
C LYS A 728 -23.16 20.83 19.68
N ALA A 729 -23.75 21.42 18.65
CA ALA A 729 -24.33 22.76 18.71
C ALA A 729 -25.81 22.84 18.29
N PRO A 730 -26.70 21.87 18.60
CA PRO A 730 -28.03 21.81 17.99
C PRO A 730 -28.90 23.03 18.28
N ASN A 731 -28.79 23.62 19.48
CA ASN A 731 -29.57 24.81 19.86
C ASN A 731 -29.24 26.03 18.99
N TYR A 732 -27.98 26.21 18.60
CA TYR A 732 -27.59 27.37 17.80
C TYR A 732 -28.14 27.31 16.39
N PHE A 733 -28.33 26.12 15.81
CA PHE A 733 -29.04 26.01 14.54
C PHE A 733 -30.51 26.47 14.62
N VAL A 734 -31.20 26.20 15.74
CA VAL A 734 -32.59 26.64 15.94
C VAL A 734 -32.66 28.17 16.08
N GLU A 735 -31.72 28.76 16.82
CA GLU A 735 -31.63 30.20 17.04
C GLU A 735 -31.08 30.98 15.84
N TYR A 736 -30.39 30.30 14.92
CA TYR A 736 -29.70 30.95 13.81
C TYR A 736 -30.67 31.59 12.82
N SER A 737 -30.33 32.80 12.39
CA SER A 737 -30.96 33.47 11.26
C SER A 737 -29.87 34.07 10.39
N ASP A 738 -29.87 33.72 9.10
CA ASP A 738 -28.87 34.16 8.16
C ASP A 738 -28.87 35.71 8.06
N PRO A 739 -27.76 36.39 8.37
CA PRO A 739 -27.73 37.85 8.41
C PRO A 739 -28.00 38.52 7.05
N SER A 740 -27.82 37.82 5.94
CA SER A 740 -27.93 38.36 4.58
C SER A 740 -29.30 38.09 3.94
N THR A 741 -29.91 36.95 4.24
CA THR A 741 -31.15 36.44 3.62
C THR A 741 -32.33 36.37 4.59
N ASN A 742 -32.10 36.51 5.90
CA ASN A 742 -33.05 36.23 6.98
C ASN A 742 -33.63 34.80 6.95
N GLU A 743 -32.98 33.86 6.26
CA GLU A 743 -33.37 32.45 6.28
C GLU A 743 -33.12 31.84 7.66
N SER A 744 -34.06 31.03 8.17
CA SER A 744 -33.89 30.35 9.47
C SER A 744 -32.86 29.22 9.36
N GLY A 745 -32.11 28.97 10.44
CA GLY A 745 -31.15 27.87 10.49
C GLY A 745 -31.80 26.50 10.26
N MET A 746 -33.05 26.32 10.69
CA MET A 746 -33.83 25.13 10.36
C MET A 746 -34.00 24.95 8.86
N ASN A 747 -34.43 25.97 8.11
CA ASN A 747 -34.57 25.88 6.65
C ASN A 747 -33.25 25.54 5.96
N ILE A 748 -32.14 26.06 6.49
CA ILE A 748 -30.80 25.79 5.98
C ILE A 748 -30.43 24.32 6.19
N ILE A 749 -30.65 23.77 7.39
CA ILE A 749 -30.41 22.36 7.68
C ILE A 749 -31.22 21.48 6.72
N VAL A 750 -32.49 21.83 6.48
CA VAL A 750 -33.34 21.13 5.52
C VAL A 750 -32.75 21.17 4.12
N ALA A 751 -32.25 22.32 3.68
CA ALA A 751 -31.62 22.44 2.36
C ALA A 751 -30.35 21.57 2.25
N VAL A 752 -29.54 21.49 3.31
CA VAL A 752 -28.36 20.64 3.36
C VAL A 752 -28.72 19.15 3.34
N ALA A 753 -29.68 18.72 4.18
CA ALA A 753 -30.17 17.34 4.17
C ALA A 753 -30.79 16.97 2.82
N GLY A 754 -31.58 17.88 2.23
CA GLY A 754 -32.17 17.71 0.90
C GLY A 754 -31.12 17.58 -0.20
N LYS A 755 -29.97 18.27 -0.06
CA LYS A 755 -28.83 18.09 -0.96
C LYS A 755 -28.27 16.67 -0.87
N PHE A 756 -27.90 16.19 0.32
CA PHE A 756 -27.33 14.85 0.49
C PHE A 756 -28.29 13.70 0.14
N LEU A 757 -29.59 13.92 0.30
CA LEU A 757 -30.64 12.97 -0.09
C LEU A 757 -31.08 13.12 -1.55
N SER A 758 -30.54 14.10 -2.29
CA SER A 758 -30.91 14.33 -3.69
C SER A 758 -30.59 13.10 -4.54
N PRO A 759 -31.49 12.68 -5.45
CA PRO A 759 -31.21 11.60 -6.38
C PRO A 759 -30.14 11.95 -7.44
N GLU A 760 -29.76 13.23 -7.54
CA GLU A 760 -28.76 13.71 -8.50
C GLU A 760 -27.32 13.47 -8.03
N LEU A 761 -27.10 13.32 -6.72
CA LEU A 761 -25.77 13.04 -6.17
C LEU A 761 -25.38 11.57 -6.35
N SER A 762 -24.09 11.31 -6.56
CA SER A 762 -23.54 9.96 -6.53
C SER A 762 -23.71 9.32 -5.15
N ASP A 763 -23.61 7.99 -5.07
CA ASP A 763 -23.62 7.29 -3.77
C ASP A 763 -22.41 7.63 -2.90
N SER A 764 -21.29 7.95 -3.54
CA SER A 764 -20.07 8.37 -2.87
C SER A 764 -20.28 9.72 -2.17
N ALA A 765 -20.79 10.73 -2.88
CA ALA A 765 -21.11 12.04 -2.27
C ALA A 765 -22.13 11.94 -1.14
N ALA A 766 -23.09 11.01 -1.26
CA ALA A 766 -24.13 10.80 -0.26
C ALA A 766 -23.73 9.79 0.83
N MET A 767 -22.49 9.30 0.89
CA MET A 767 -22.08 8.24 1.81
C MET A 767 -22.43 8.55 3.28
N ASN A 768 -22.27 9.79 3.70
CA ASN A 768 -22.53 10.25 5.08
C ASN A 768 -23.95 10.82 5.30
N CYS A 769 -24.85 10.69 4.32
CA CYS A 769 -26.22 11.23 4.44
C CYS A 769 -27.02 10.60 5.59
N GLY A 770 -26.79 9.31 5.87
CA GLY A 770 -27.43 8.60 6.98
C GLY A 770 -27.07 9.19 8.35
N LEU A 771 -25.82 9.62 8.54
CA LEU A 771 -25.37 10.26 9.79
C LEU A 771 -26.11 11.58 10.02
N ILE A 772 -26.18 12.42 8.99
CA ILE A 772 -26.89 13.71 9.05
C ILE A 772 -28.35 13.48 9.40
N VAL A 773 -29.05 12.59 8.67
CA VAL A 773 -30.46 12.31 8.91
C VAL A 773 -30.71 11.77 10.32
N ALA A 774 -29.85 10.85 10.80
CA ALA A 774 -29.94 10.33 12.16
C ALA A 774 -29.82 11.44 13.20
N SER A 775 -28.83 12.33 13.08
CA SER A 775 -28.65 13.46 13.99
C SER A 775 -29.81 14.46 13.92
N LEU A 776 -30.49 14.61 12.78
CA LEU A 776 -31.71 15.40 12.69
C LEU A 776 -32.88 14.81 13.49
N PHE A 777 -33.08 13.49 13.40
CA PHE A 777 -34.11 12.83 14.20
C PHE A 777 -33.79 12.84 15.70
N GLU A 778 -32.52 12.72 16.08
CA GLU A 778 -32.12 12.70 17.50
C GLU A 778 -32.23 14.09 18.15
N ASN A 779 -31.74 15.14 17.47
CA ASN A 779 -31.57 16.46 18.11
C ASN A 779 -32.68 17.46 17.80
N PHE A 780 -33.44 17.27 16.72
CA PHE A 780 -34.37 18.30 16.23
C PHE A 780 -35.83 17.86 16.18
N GLN A 781 -36.17 16.61 16.52
CA GLN A 781 -37.54 16.07 16.40
C GLN A 781 -38.63 16.96 17.03
N SER A 782 -38.35 17.63 18.15
CA SER A 782 -39.30 18.51 18.84
C SER A 782 -39.58 19.83 18.11
N TYR A 783 -38.68 20.25 17.22
CA TYR A 783 -38.78 21.48 16.43
C TYR A 783 -39.28 21.26 15.01
N LEU A 784 -39.35 19.99 14.60
CA LEU A 784 -39.86 19.58 13.30
C LEU A 784 -41.37 19.40 13.40
N ASP A 785 -42.13 20.00 12.48
CA ASP A 785 -43.55 19.66 12.37
C ASP A 785 -43.71 18.23 11.83
N ASN A 786 -44.89 17.64 12.06
CA ASN A 786 -45.16 16.29 11.59
C ASN A 786 -44.93 16.17 10.07
N ASP A 787 -45.29 17.21 9.31
CA ASP A 787 -45.12 17.23 7.85
C ASP A 787 -43.64 17.11 7.45
N PHE A 788 -42.71 17.75 8.18
CA PHE A 788 -41.28 17.63 7.93
C PHE A 788 -40.74 16.25 8.27
N PHE A 789 -41.16 15.64 9.38
CA PHE A 789 -40.76 14.27 9.72
C PHE A 789 -41.05 13.30 8.56
N TYR A 790 -42.26 13.38 7.99
CA TYR A 790 -42.65 12.56 6.84
C TYR A 790 -41.89 12.92 5.55
N GLN A 791 -41.57 14.20 5.32
CA GLN A 791 -40.76 14.62 4.17
C GLN A 791 -39.34 14.08 4.24
N LEU A 792 -38.68 14.21 5.39
CA LEU A 792 -37.32 13.71 5.61
C LEU A 792 -37.29 12.19 5.47
N LEU A 793 -38.22 11.48 6.11
CA LEU A 793 -38.35 10.03 5.99
C LEU A 793 -38.59 9.61 4.52
N SER A 794 -39.47 10.31 3.80
CA SER A 794 -39.74 10.02 2.38
C SER A 794 -38.49 10.22 1.51
N ALA A 795 -37.71 11.27 1.76
CA ALA A 795 -36.45 11.52 1.06
C ALA A 795 -35.41 10.43 1.36
N THR A 796 -35.28 9.99 2.62
CA THR A 796 -34.41 8.88 3.03
C THR A 796 -34.79 7.58 2.35
N VAL A 797 -36.08 7.23 2.29
CA VAL A 797 -36.58 6.04 1.59
C VAL A 797 -36.27 6.11 0.10
N ARG A 798 -36.51 7.26 -0.55
CA ARG A 798 -36.21 7.45 -1.97
C ARG A 798 -34.71 7.30 -2.25
N ARG A 799 -33.86 7.84 -1.38
CA ARG A 799 -32.40 7.73 -1.49
C ARG A 799 -31.93 6.28 -1.30
N LEU A 800 -32.45 5.57 -0.31
CA LEU A 800 -32.11 4.16 -0.07
C LEU A 800 -32.43 3.29 -1.28
N VAL A 801 -33.59 3.49 -1.88
CA VAL A 801 -34.08 2.68 -3.01
C VAL A 801 -33.24 2.84 -4.28
N ILE A 802 -32.57 3.98 -4.47
CA ILE A 802 -31.69 4.21 -5.64
C ILE A 802 -30.21 3.89 -5.35
N ALA A 803 -29.84 3.75 -4.07
CA ALA A 803 -28.48 3.48 -3.65
C ALA A 803 -28.03 2.08 -4.11
N LYS A 804 -26.77 1.99 -4.52
CA LYS A 804 -26.10 0.79 -5.03
C LYS A 804 -24.84 0.48 -4.24
N ALA A 805 -24.18 1.49 -3.67
CA ALA A 805 -23.01 1.30 -2.82
C ALA A 805 -23.41 0.75 -1.45
N VAL A 806 -22.77 -0.35 -1.03
CA VAL A 806 -23.05 -1.05 0.24
C VAL A 806 -22.94 -0.11 1.43
N VAL A 807 -21.89 0.71 1.50
CA VAL A 807 -21.65 1.61 2.63
C VAL A 807 -22.75 2.68 2.75
N THR A 808 -23.20 3.25 1.63
CA THR A 808 -24.29 4.23 1.61
C THR A 808 -25.62 3.59 2.03
N ILE A 809 -25.88 2.35 1.58
CA ILE A 809 -27.05 1.57 2.00
C ILE A 809 -26.99 1.31 3.50
N GLU A 810 -25.88 0.80 4.03
CA GLU A 810 -25.71 0.56 5.48
C GLU A 810 -25.96 1.83 6.29
N ASN A 811 -25.34 2.95 5.92
CA ASN A 811 -25.50 4.22 6.65
C ASN A 811 -26.95 4.72 6.65
N LEU A 812 -27.68 4.54 5.54
CA LEU A 812 -29.11 4.84 5.47
C LEU A 812 -29.95 3.86 6.29
N ILE A 813 -29.59 2.56 6.29
CA ILE A 813 -30.23 1.54 7.12
C ILE A 813 -30.12 1.88 8.61
N MET A 814 -28.96 2.38 9.05
CA MET A 814 -28.75 2.81 10.44
C MET A 814 -29.75 3.88 10.90
N VAL A 815 -30.26 4.73 10.00
CA VAL A 815 -31.33 5.70 10.33
C VAL A 815 -32.59 4.97 10.78
N PHE A 816 -33.00 3.92 10.06
CA PHE A 816 -34.18 3.13 10.40
C PHE A 816 -33.96 2.31 11.69
N CYS A 817 -32.75 1.76 11.89
CA CYS A 817 -32.37 1.13 13.16
C CYS A 817 -32.61 2.10 14.33
N LYS A 818 -32.05 3.31 14.27
CA LYS A 818 -32.20 4.33 15.30
C LYS A 818 -33.66 4.74 15.54
N LEU A 819 -34.45 4.89 14.47
CA LEU A 819 -35.89 5.20 14.59
C LEU A 819 -36.66 4.10 15.34
N VAL A 820 -36.38 2.81 15.07
CA VAL A 820 -36.97 1.70 15.84
C VAL A 820 -36.58 1.79 17.32
N LEU A 821 -35.29 2.04 17.58
CA LEU A 821 -34.74 2.01 18.93
C LEU A 821 -35.23 3.19 19.79
N ASN A 822 -35.36 4.38 19.21
CA ASN A 822 -35.63 5.63 19.93
C ASN A 822 -37.12 6.06 19.94
N ALA A 823 -37.89 5.80 18.87
CA ALA A 823 -39.26 6.29 18.74
C ALA A 823 -40.35 5.21 18.89
N SER A 824 -39.98 3.92 18.86
CA SER A 824 -40.79 2.69 18.78
C SER A 824 -40.99 2.10 17.37
N PRO A 825 -41.03 0.75 17.24
CA PRO A 825 -41.24 0.08 15.97
C PRO A 825 -42.61 0.37 15.33
N GLU A 826 -43.67 0.54 16.12
CA GLU A 826 -45.02 0.86 15.60
C GLU A 826 -45.05 2.21 14.87
N ASN A 827 -44.38 3.22 15.42
CA ASN A 827 -44.27 4.54 14.81
C ASN A 827 -43.54 4.48 13.47
N LEU A 828 -42.45 3.70 13.39
CA LEU A 828 -41.74 3.51 12.13
C LEU A 828 -42.63 2.81 11.08
N ILE A 829 -43.32 1.73 11.45
CA ILE A 829 -44.18 1.00 10.50
C ILE A 829 -45.30 1.89 10.00
N ASN A 830 -45.96 2.65 10.89
CA ASN A 830 -46.98 3.62 10.51
C ASN A 830 -46.42 4.67 9.55
N ALA A 831 -45.24 5.19 9.84
CA ALA A 831 -44.61 6.21 9.03
C ALA A 831 -44.20 5.70 7.65
N LEU A 832 -43.56 4.53 7.57
CA LEU A 832 -43.17 3.90 6.32
C LEU A 832 -44.36 3.47 5.46
N THR A 833 -45.47 3.06 6.08
CA THR A 833 -46.71 2.73 5.35
C THR A 833 -47.32 3.96 4.68
N ALA A 834 -47.16 5.15 5.29
CA ALA A 834 -47.65 6.42 4.75
C ALA A 834 -46.76 7.00 3.63
N VAL A 835 -45.55 6.48 3.43
CA VAL A 835 -44.63 6.90 2.38
C VAL A 835 -44.85 6.06 1.12
N GLU A 836 -45.00 6.72 -0.03
CA GLU A 836 -45.01 6.06 -1.34
C GLU A 836 -43.70 6.32 -2.09
N VAL A 837 -43.14 5.25 -2.69
CA VAL A 837 -41.91 5.30 -3.48
C VAL A 837 -42.06 4.51 -4.78
N VAL A 838 -41.40 4.97 -5.85
CA VAL A 838 -41.34 4.28 -7.13
C VAL A 838 -40.03 3.51 -7.20
N MET A 839 -40.11 2.19 -7.41
CA MET A 839 -38.93 1.34 -7.51
C MET A 839 -38.21 1.57 -8.86
N PRO A 840 -36.87 1.77 -8.87
CA PRO A 840 -36.13 2.12 -10.09
C PRO A 840 -36.16 1.00 -11.14
N ASP A 841 -36.06 -0.26 -10.71
CA ASP A 841 -35.97 -1.40 -11.63
C ASP A 841 -37.30 -1.82 -12.25
N SER A 842 -38.38 -1.79 -11.46
CA SER A 842 -39.71 -2.27 -11.89
C SER A 842 -40.68 -1.16 -12.27
N GLN A 843 -40.37 0.11 -11.94
CA GLN A 843 -41.26 1.28 -12.08
C GLN A 843 -42.60 1.10 -11.35
N GLN A 844 -42.67 0.17 -10.38
CA GLN A 844 -43.85 -0.07 -9.56
C GLN A 844 -43.86 0.86 -8.34
N GLN A 845 -45.03 1.39 -8.00
CA GLN A 845 -45.25 2.05 -6.71
C GLN A 845 -45.34 1.01 -5.60
N ARG A 846 -44.58 1.24 -4.53
CA ARG A 846 -44.63 0.47 -3.27
C ARG A 846 -44.73 1.45 -2.10
N ASN A 847 -45.28 0.97 -0.99
CA ASN A 847 -45.16 1.73 0.26
C ASN A 847 -43.70 1.64 0.79
N GLY A 848 -43.32 2.53 1.69
CA GLY A 848 -41.96 2.60 2.21
C GLY A 848 -41.56 1.34 2.98
N LEU A 849 -42.50 0.64 3.62
CA LEU A 849 -42.22 -0.58 4.38
C LEU A 849 -41.79 -1.72 3.44
N GLU A 850 -42.51 -1.90 2.33
CA GLU A 850 -42.23 -2.87 1.27
C GLU A 850 -40.96 -2.58 0.49
N ALA A 851 -40.49 -1.33 0.51
CA ALA A 851 -39.25 -0.92 -0.13
C ALA A 851 -38.03 -1.10 0.78
N VAL A 852 -38.14 -0.71 2.07
CA VAL A 852 -37.00 -0.66 3.00
C VAL A 852 -36.61 -2.04 3.52
N LEU A 853 -37.56 -2.87 3.98
CA LEU A 853 -37.22 -4.12 4.68
C LEU A 853 -36.42 -5.12 3.82
N PRO A 854 -36.74 -5.36 2.54
CA PRO A 854 -35.91 -6.25 1.71
C PRO A 854 -34.47 -5.74 1.55
N ILE A 855 -34.29 -4.43 1.39
CA ILE A 855 -32.95 -3.81 1.30
C ILE A 855 -32.22 -3.96 2.64
N TRP A 856 -32.91 -3.73 3.75
CA TRP A 856 -32.37 -3.88 5.10
C TRP A 856 -31.89 -5.32 5.35
N PHE A 857 -32.71 -6.32 5.04
CA PHE A 857 -32.35 -7.74 5.24
C PHE A 857 -31.09 -8.12 4.46
N ASN A 858 -31.01 -7.72 3.19
CA ASN A 858 -29.84 -7.99 2.35
C ASN A 858 -28.60 -7.22 2.82
N ALA A 859 -28.77 -6.00 3.34
CA ALA A 859 -27.67 -5.21 3.87
C ALA A 859 -27.10 -5.83 5.17
N PHE A 860 -27.95 -6.40 6.03
CA PHE A 860 -27.51 -7.01 7.28
C PHE A 860 -26.58 -8.21 7.07
N GLU A 861 -26.80 -9.03 6.03
CA GLU A 861 -25.95 -10.20 5.69
C GLU A 861 -24.48 -9.84 5.41
N VAL A 862 -24.22 -8.59 5.02
CA VAL A 862 -22.87 -8.10 4.67
C VAL A 862 -22.39 -6.98 5.59
N THR A 863 -23.18 -6.62 6.61
CA THR A 863 -22.87 -5.52 7.53
C THR A 863 -21.62 -5.83 8.34
N ARG A 864 -20.72 -4.85 8.44
CA ARG A 864 -19.50 -4.96 9.26
C ARG A 864 -19.49 -3.93 10.38
N GLY A 865 -18.83 -4.27 11.48
CA GLY A 865 -18.60 -3.39 12.62
C GLY A 865 -19.55 -3.66 13.80
N TYR A 866 -18.98 -3.81 14.99
CA TYR A 866 -19.68 -4.24 16.21
C TYR A 866 -20.93 -3.41 16.52
N GLN A 867 -20.80 -2.08 16.59
CA GLN A 867 -21.93 -1.19 16.92
C GLN A 867 -23.06 -1.24 15.88
N LYS A 868 -22.72 -1.36 14.59
CA LYS A 868 -23.71 -1.47 13.52
C LYS A 868 -24.46 -2.79 13.61
N ILE A 869 -23.75 -3.90 13.81
CA ILE A 869 -24.34 -5.23 13.98
C ILE A 869 -25.27 -5.24 15.21
N GLN A 870 -24.78 -4.76 16.36
CA GLN A 870 -25.55 -4.65 17.60
C GLN A 870 -26.87 -3.88 17.40
N GLN A 871 -26.81 -2.70 16.78
CA GLN A 871 -28.00 -1.89 16.54
C GLN A 871 -28.99 -2.56 15.57
N ASN A 872 -28.50 -3.26 14.55
CA ASN A 872 -29.33 -4.03 13.63
C ASN A 872 -30.03 -5.19 14.36
N VAL A 873 -29.28 -5.96 15.16
CA VAL A 873 -29.81 -7.07 15.98
C VAL A 873 -30.94 -6.58 16.88
N LEU A 874 -30.70 -5.49 17.63
CA LEU A 874 -31.70 -4.93 18.54
C LEU A 874 -32.92 -4.39 17.80
N ALA A 875 -32.73 -3.69 16.68
CA ALA A 875 -33.83 -3.11 15.90
C ALA A 875 -34.70 -4.20 15.24
N LEU A 876 -34.08 -5.20 14.61
CA LEU A 876 -34.77 -6.33 13.99
C LEU A 876 -35.49 -7.20 15.03
N GLY A 877 -34.86 -7.44 16.19
CA GLY A 877 -35.47 -8.14 17.33
C GLY A 877 -36.72 -7.41 17.85
N LYS A 878 -36.68 -6.07 17.99
CA LYS A 878 -37.85 -5.26 18.36
C LYS A 878 -38.95 -5.28 17.29
N LEU A 879 -38.60 -5.20 16.01
CA LEU A 879 -39.56 -5.30 14.90
C LEU A 879 -40.26 -6.66 14.86
N TYR A 880 -39.53 -7.74 15.13
CA TYR A 880 -40.08 -9.09 15.23
C TYR A 880 -41.04 -9.23 16.42
N SER A 881 -40.63 -8.72 17.60
CA SER A 881 -41.34 -8.89 18.87
C SER A 881 -42.76 -8.32 18.89
N ILE A 882 -43.04 -7.27 18.11
CA ILE A 882 -44.37 -6.62 18.07
C ILE A 882 -45.43 -7.38 17.26
N ASN A 883 -45.03 -8.36 16.43
CA ASN A 883 -45.95 -9.18 15.63
C ASN A 883 -46.99 -8.37 14.81
N ASP A 884 -46.54 -7.30 14.13
CA ASP A 884 -47.43 -6.45 13.31
C ASP A 884 -47.85 -7.18 12.03
N SER A 885 -49.17 -7.24 11.78
CA SER A 885 -49.76 -7.91 10.62
C SER A 885 -49.24 -7.43 9.25
N ARG A 886 -48.81 -6.16 9.14
CA ARG A 886 -48.24 -5.60 7.91
C ARG A 886 -46.86 -6.18 7.62
N VAL A 887 -46.05 -6.40 8.67
CA VAL A 887 -44.74 -7.06 8.53
C VAL A 887 -44.93 -8.56 8.31
N SER A 888 -45.82 -9.22 9.06
CA SER A 888 -46.06 -10.65 8.93
C SER A 888 -46.61 -11.09 7.57
N SER A 889 -47.31 -10.19 6.86
CA SER A 889 -47.86 -10.47 5.52
C SER A 889 -46.89 -10.25 4.36
N MET A 890 -45.71 -9.67 4.62
CA MET A 890 -44.69 -9.45 3.60
C MET A 890 -43.97 -10.74 3.23
N ILE A 891 -43.74 -10.91 1.93
CA ILE A 891 -42.94 -11.98 1.36
C ILE A 891 -41.64 -11.39 0.81
N VAL A 892 -40.52 -11.99 1.17
CA VAL A 892 -39.15 -11.55 0.83
C VAL A 892 -38.30 -12.71 0.33
N ASP A 893 -37.18 -12.39 -0.29
CA ASP A 893 -36.21 -13.37 -0.75
C ASP A 893 -35.50 -14.04 0.45
N GLY A 894 -35.53 -15.37 0.47
CA GLY A 894 -34.80 -16.24 1.40
C GLY A 894 -33.48 -16.70 0.79
N ASP A 895 -33.20 -18.00 0.86
CA ASP A 895 -31.94 -18.58 0.37
C ASP A 895 -31.90 -18.70 -1.14
N ILE A 896 -30.67 -18.64 -1.68
CA ILE A 896 -30.41 -18.94 -3.09
C ILE A 896 -30.73 -20.41 -3.35
N ILE A 897 -31.56 -20.68 -4.37
CA ILE A 897 -31.84 -22.02 -4.85
C ILE A 897 -30.66 -22.45 -5.74
N PRO A 898 -29.82 -23.42 -5.33
CA PRO A 898 -28.60 -23.78 -6.04
C PRO A 898 -28.91 -24.38 -7.41
N TYR A 899 -28.07 -24.08 -8.40
CA TYR A 899 -28.14 -24.68 -9.73
C TYR A 899 -27.42 -26.03 -9.73
N GLU A 900 -28.14 -27.12 -9.99
CA GLU A 900 -27.63 -28.51 -9.93
C GLU A 900 -26.75 -28.94 -11.13
N GLY A 901 -26.33 -28.01 -12.01
CA GLY A 901 -25.52 -28.35 -13.18
C GLY A 901 -24.02 -28.10 -13.00
N ASP A 902 -23.20 -28.84 -13.74
CA ASP A 902 -21.73 -28.86 -13.68
C ASP A 902 -21.04 -27.63 -14.33
N ILE A 903 -21.76 -26.50 -14.42
CA ILE A 903 -21.33 -25.31 -15.15
C ILE A 903 -21.09 -24.18 -14.17
N ILE A 904 -19.85 -23.67 -14.15
CA ILE A 904 -19.54 -22.39 -13.48
C ILE A 904 -20.38 -21.28 -14.12
N ILE A 905 -21.27 -20.68 -13.32
CA ILE A 905 -22.13 -19.59 -13.76
C ILE A 905 -21.32 -18.29 -13.73
N THR A 906 -20.75 -17.93 -14.87
CA THR A 906 -20.08 -16.64 -15.07
C THR A 906 -21.11 -15.50 -15.14
N ARG A 907 -20.67 -14.24 -14.94
CA ARG A 907 -21.54 -13.05 -14.99
C ARG A 907 -22.36 -12.93 -16.30
N SER A 908 -21.83 -13.39 -17.43
CA SER A 908 -22.56 -13.42 -18.70
C SER A 908 -23.66 -14.49 -18.75
N LYS A 909 -23.41 -15.66 -18.16
CA LYS A 909 -24.42 -16.73 -18.00
C LYS A 909 -25.48 -16.39 -16.96
N ALA A 910 -25.12 -15.71 -15.87
CA ALA A 910 -26.06 -15.24 -14.84
C ALA A 910 -27.14 -14.29 -15.40
N LYS A 911 -26.82 -13.49 -16.43
CA LYS A 911 -27.82 -12.66 -17.13
C LYS A 911 -28.85 -13.47 -17.91
N SER A 912 -28.45 -14.62 -18.46
CA SER A 912 -29.35 -15.54 -19.17
C SER A 912 -30.05 -16.55 -18.26
N MET A 913 -29.49 -16.79 -17.07
CA MET A 913 -30.01 -17.69 -16.03
C MET A 913 -29.93 -16.98 -14.67
N PRO A 914 -30.92 -16.12 -14.35
CA PRO A 914 -30.92 -15.38 -13.10
C PRO A 914 -31.06 -16.33 -11.91
N GLN A 915 -30.38 -15.98 -10.81
CA GLN A 915 -30.52 -16.70 -9.54
C GLN A 915 -31.98 -16.67 -9.08
N LYS A 916 -32.44 -17.79 -8.54
CA LYS A 916 -33.77 -17.92 -7.94
C LYS A 916 -33.61 -18.01 -6.44
N PHE A 917 -34.51 -17.37 -5.72
CA PHE A 917 -34.51 -17.36 -4.26
C PHE A 917 -35.77 -18.07 -3.75
N THR A 918 -35.68 -18.68 -2.58
CA THR A 918 -36.88 -19.10 -1.86
C THR A 918 -37.70 -17.85 -1.48
N GLN A 919 -39.03 -18.00 -1.34
CA GLN A 919 -39.92 -16.90 -0.98
C GLN A 919 -40.48 -17.19 0.41
N ILE A 920 -40.06 -16.39 1.40
CA ILE A 920 -40.37 -16.59 2.82
C ILE A 920 -41.03 -15.35 3.41
N SER A 921 -41.70 -15.48 4.56
CA SER A 921 -42.27 -14.32 5.24
C SER A 921 -41.16 -13.48 5.91
N ALA A 922 -41.38 -12.17 6.03
CA ALA A 922 -40.41 -11.28 6.66
C ALA A 922 -40.03 -11.68 8.11
N PRO A 923 -40.95 -12.15 8.98
CA PRO A 923 -40.58 -12.67 10.31
C PRO A 923 -39.63 -13.86 10.25
N VAL A 924 -39.80 -14.78 9.28
CA VAL A 924 -38.89 -15.91 9.10
C VAL A 924 -37.51 -15.40 8.69
N LYS A 925 -37.43 -14.47 7.71
CA LYS A 925 -36.14 -13.87 7.31
C LYS A 925 -35.41 -13.20 8.48
N ILE A 926 -36.12 -12.46 9.35
CA ILE A 926 -35.52 -11.86 10.55
C ILE A 926 -34.91 -12.94 11.45
N LEU A 927 -35.62 -14.04 11.71
CA LEU A 927 -35.12 -15.13 12.52
C LEU A 927 -33.89 -15.82 11.88
N LYS A 928 -33.92 -16.08 10.56
CA LYS A 928 -32.76 -16.63 9.81
C LYS A 928 -31.52 -15.75 10.02
N LEU A 929 -31.67 -14.44 9.83
CA LEU A 929 -30.59 -13.47 9.97
C LEU A 929 -30.01 -13.43 11.40
N LEU A 930 -30.87 -13.38 12.43
CA LEU A 930 -30.42 -13.35 13.82
C LEU A 930 -29.80 -14.69 14.28
N ALA A 931 -30.30 -15.81 13.77
CA ALA A 931 -29.76 -17.14 14.08
C ALA A 931 -28.38 -17.34 13.45
N ASN A 932 -28.21 -16.93 12.19
CA ASN A 932 -26.92 -16.98 11.51
C ASN A 932 -25.88 -16.05 12.17
N GLU A 933 -26.30 -14.85 12.59
CA GLU A 933 -25.42 -13.96 13.37
C GLU A 933 -25.03 -14.60 14.71
N LEU A 934 -25.95 -15.25 15.42
CA LEU A 934 -25.63 -15.97 16.66
C LEU A 934 -24.61 -17.08 16.40
N GLY A 935 -24.84 -17.90 15.37
CA GLY A 935 -23.91 -18.97 14.99
C GLY A 935 -22.51 -18.44 14.68
N PHE A 936 -22.43 -17.30 13.97
CA PHE A 936 -21.16 -16.64 13.68
C PHE A 936 -20.48 -16.10 14.95
N GLN A 937 -21.21 -15.40 15.83
CA GLN A 937 -20.68 -14.86 17.08
C GLN A 937 -20.20 -15.96 18.04
N CYS A 938 -20.84 -17.13 18.03
CA CYS A 938 -20.39 -18.28 18.82
C CYS A 938 -19.15 -18.99 18.26
N GLN A 939 -18.82 -18.80 16.97
CA GLN A 939 -17.60 -19.32 16.35
C GLN A 939 -16.41 -18.37 16.49
N GLN A 940 -16.64 -17.12 16.93
CA GLN A 940 -15.53 -16.19 17.13
C GLN A 940 -14.70 -16.64 18.33
N PRO A 941 -13.36 -16.70 18.20
CA PRO A 941 -12.49 -16.99 19.32
C PRO A 941 -12.63 -15.90 20.41
N ASN A 942 -12.38 -16.26 21.67
CA ASN A 942 -12.53 -15.32 22.76
C ASN A 942 -11.48 -14.21 22.60
N ALA A 943 -11.86 -12.94 22.77
CA ALA A 943 -10.94 -11.81 22.61
C ALA A 943 -9.76 -11.88 23.59
N ASP A 944 -9.95 -12.54 24.74
CA ASP A 944 -8.91 -12.82 25.73
C ASP A 944 -7.83 -13.79 25.21
N ASP A 945 -8.12 -14.64 24.21
CA ASP A 945 -7.14 -15.56 23.60
C ASP A 945 -6.10 -14.83 22.73
N TYR A 946 -6.36 -13.55 22.37
CA TYR A 946 -5.49 -12.71 21.55
C TYR A 946 -4.77 -11.61 22.34
N ASN A 947 -5.00 -11.52 23.65
CA ASN A 947 -4.33 -10.55 24.51
C ASN A 947 -2.92 -11.06 24.88
N LEU A 948 -1.92 -10.70 24.07
CA LEU A 948 -0.52 -11.08 24.28
C LEU A 948 0.03 -10.63 25.66
N ASP A 949 -0.54 -9.58 26.26
CA ASP A 949 -0.13 -9.04 27.57
C ASP A 949 -0.52 -9.91 28.78
N LYS A 950 -1.25 -11.00 28.58
CA LYS A 950 -1.62 -11.95 29.66
C LYS A 950 -1.03 -13.36 29.49
N GLN A 951 -0.14 -13.59 28.52
CA GLN A 951 0.43 -14.91 28.27
C GLN A 951 1.55 -15.33 29.25
N ASP A 952 1.97 -14.46 30.19
CA ASP A 952 3.13 -14.74 31.06
C ASP A 952 2.83 -15.37 32.43
N GLU A 953 1.59 -15.78 32.77
CA GLU A 953 1.33 -16.37 34.10
C GLU A 953 0.63 -17.72 34.18
N ASP A 954 0.27 -18.43 33.11
CA ASP A 954 -0.27 -19.80 33.22
C ASP A 954 0.19 -20.75 32.09
N GLU A 955 1.48 -21.11 32.07
CA GLU A 955 1.92 -22.40 31.50
C GLU A 955 1.70 -23.51 32.56
N GLU A 956 0.45 -23.86 32.85
CA GLU A 956 0.11 -25.19 33.37
C GLU A 956 -0.60 -25.98 32.27
N GLU A 957 -0.13 -27.22 32.05
CA GLU A 957 -0.63 -28.19 31.08
C GLU A 957 -2.17 -28.26 31.07
N GLY A 958 -2.79 -27.50 30.16
CA GLY A 958 -4.18 -27.64 29.76
C GLY A 958 -4.30 -28.85 28.83
N ASP A 959 -4.56 -30.00 29.43
CA ASP A 959 -5.07 -31.21 28.79
C ASP A 959 -6.11 -30.84 27.72
N GLY A 960 -5.79 -31.13 26.45
CA GLY A 960 -6.74 -31.16 25.34
C GLY A 960 -7.68 -32.36 25.51
N GLY A 961 -8.48 -32.32 26.58
CA GLY A 961 -9.42 -33.34 26.99
C GLY A 961 -10.86 -32.90 26.73
N ASP A 962 -11.59 -33.78 26.03
CA ASP A 962 -13.05 -33.84 25.92
C ASP A 962 -13.79 -32.75 25.16
N TRP A 963 -13.67 -32.81 23.83
CA TRP A 963 -14.91 -32.93 23.05
C TRP A 963 -15.34 -34.39 23.11
N GLU A 964 -15.86 -34.81 24.27
CA GLU A 964 -16.67 -36.04 24.33
C GLU A 964 -17.87 -35.79 23.43
N ASP A 965 -18.04 -36.67 22.45
CA ASP A 965 -19.17 -36.74 21.52
C ASP A 965 -20.48 -36.23 22.15
N LEU A 966 -20.83 -34.95 21.93
CA LEU A 966 -22.21 -34.51 22.07
C LEU A 966 -22.97 -35.23 20.95
N ASP A 967 -23.55 -36.36 21.30
CA ASP A 967 -24.47 -37.13 20.45
C ASP A 967 -25.32 -36.15 19.65
N ASP A 968 -25.30 -36.24 18.31
CA ASP A 968 -26.09 -35.44 17.38
C ASP A 968 -27.53 -35.30 17.90
N ILE A 969 -27.81 -34.20 18.62
CA ILE A 969 -29.13 -33.87 19.15
C ILE A 969 -29.91 -33.44 17.93
N GLY A 970 -30.42 -34.42 17.18
CA GLY A 970 -31.08 -34.20 15.91
C GLY A 970 -32.15 -33.11 16.06
N VAL A 971 -32.35 -32.35 14.98
CA VAL A 971 -33.22 -31.16 14.89
C VAL A 971 -34.49 -31.28 15.74
N PRO A 972 -34.58 -30.59 16.90
CA PRO A 972 -35.72 -30.74 17.79
C PRO A 972 -36.95 -29.98 17.26
N THR A 973 -38.14 -30.45 17.62
CA THR A 973 -39.39 -29.69 17.41
C THR A 973 -39.47 -28.55 18.44
N TYR A 974 -40.26 -27.51 18.17
CA TYR A 974 -40.43 -26.38 19.09
C TYR A 974 -40.78 -26.81 20.53
N GLU A 975 -41.67 -27.82 20.70
CA GLU A 975 -42.06 -28.33 22.02
C GLU A 975 -40.89 -28.97 22.79
N LYS A 976 -39.92 -29.59 22.09
CA LYS A 976 -38.71 -30.15 22.70
C LYS A 976 -37.71 -29.07 23.05
N LEU A 977 -37.46 -28.12 22.14
CA LEU A 977 -36.59 -26.97 22.40
C LEU A 977 -37.07 -26.17 23.62
N LYS A 978 -38.39 -25.94 23.71
CA LYS A 978 -39.00 -25.29 24.86
C LYS A 978 -38.80 -26.05 26.16
N SER A 979 -38.91 -27.38 26.15
CA SER A 979 -38.68 -28.18 27.35
C SER A 979 -37.26 -28.10 27.89
N TYR A 980 -36.26 -27.90 27.01
CA TYR A 980 -34.86 -27.70 27.39
C TYR A 980 -34.63 -26.31 28.01
N VAL A 981 -35.14 -25.26 27.38
CA VAL A 981 -35.01 -23.89 27.90
C VAL A 981 -35.76 -23.71 29.23
N ASP A 982 -36.94 -24.31 29.35
CA ASP A 982 -37.72 -24.26 30.60
C ASP A 982 -37.06 -25.10 31.72
N SER A 983 -36.22 -26.11 31.42
CA SER A 983 -35.51 -26.90 32.43
C SER A 983 -34.26 -26.24 33.01
N ASP A 984 -33.59 -25.36 32.27
CA ASP A 984 -32.42 -24.60 32.77
C ASP A 984 -32.80 -23.35 33.59
N SER A 985 -34.06 -22.91 33.51
CA SER A 985 -34.54 -21.72 34.22
C SER A 985 -34.70 -21.87 35.75
N GLU A 986 -34.29 -22.99 36.35
CA GLU A 986 -34.26 -23.19 37.81
C GLU A 986 -32.91 -22.85 38.49
N GLU A 987 -31.82 -22.61 37.73
CA GLU A 987 -30.51 -22.26 38.28
C GLU A 987 -29.81 -21.14 37.46
N ASP A 988 -30.25 -19.89 37.57
CA ASP A 988 -29.32 -18.74 37.58
C ASP A 988 -30.03 -17.42 37.90
N GLY A 989 -29.59 -16.80 38.99
CA GLY A 989 -29.97 -15.46 39.39
C GLY A 989 -28.73 -14.59 39.39
N ASP A 990 -28.53 -13.83 38.31
CA ASP A 990 -28.01 -12.45 38.31
C ASP A 990 -27.89 -11.96 36.86
N ALA A 991 -28.90 -11.19 36.41
CA ALA A 991 -28.82 -10.49 35.13
C ALA A 991 -27.90 -9.28 35.29
N ALA A 992 -26.77 -9.28 34.56
CA ALA A 992 -25.88 -8.12 34.48
C ALA A 992 -26.59 -6.90 33.86
N PRO A 993 -26.22 -5.66 34.23
CA PRO A 993 -26.81 -4.43 33.67
C PRO A 993 -26.63 -4.34 32.15
N VAL A 994 -27.64 -3.80 31.46
CA VAL A 994 -27.81 -3.68 30.00
C VAL A 994 -26.68 -2.88 29.28
N GLY A 995 -25.68 -2.38 30.00
CA GLY A 995 -24.59 -1.55 29.45
C GLY A 995 -23.43 -2.32 28.80
N ASP A 996 -23.12 -3.54 29.28
CA ASP A 996 -21.89 -4.29 28.91
C ASP A 996 -22.17 -5.66 28.25
N GLN A 997 -23.39 -5.93 27.79
CA GLN A 997 -23.73 -7.22 27.15
C GLN A 997 -23.08 -7.34 25.75
N THR A 998 -22.52 -8.50 25.45
CA THR A 998 -22.00 -8.81 24.10
C THR A 998 -23.14 -9.07 23.12
N VAL A 999 -22.90 -8.93 21.81
CA VAL A 999 -23.88 -9.28 20.75
C VAL A 999 -24.39 -10.72 20.92
N LYS A 1000 -23.51 -11.64 21.30
CA LYS A 1000 -23.84 -13.02 21.65
C LYS A 1000 -24.87 -13.08 22.78
N ASP A 1001 -24.63 -12.40 23.90
CA ASP A 1001 -25.54 -12.41 25.06
C ASP A 1001 -26.92 -11.85 24.71
N MET A 1002 -26.95 -10.77 23.93
CA MET A 1002 -28.21 -10.16 23.46
C MET A 1002 -29.02 -11.13 22.59
N LEU A 1003 -28.36 -11.84 21.67
CA LEU A 1003 -29.01 -12.82 20.80
C LEU A 1003 -29.51 -14.04 21.58
N LEU A 1004 -28.70 -14.55 22.52
CA LEU A 1004 -29.08 -15.65 23.41
C LEU A 1004 -30.31 -15.29 24.24
N GLN A 1005 -30.28 -14.12 24.90
CA GLN A 1005 -31.42 -13.63 25.67
C GLN A 1005 -32.67 -13.50 24.79
N PHE A 1006 -32.54 -12.90 23.59
CA PHE A 1006 -33.64 -12.72 22.66
C PHE A 1006 -34.28 -14.06 22.27
N PHE A 1007 -33.50 -15.07 21.90
CA PHE A 1007 -34.05 -16.38 21.51
C PHE A 1007 -34.58 -17.18 22.71
N LYS A 1008 -33.96 -17.10 23.91
CA LYS A 1008 -34.53 -17.67 25.15
C LYS A 1008 -35.90 -17.07 25.45
N GLU A 1009 -36.08 -15.76 25.25
CA GLU A 1009 -37.37 -15.10 25.39
C GLU A 1009 -38.37 -15.50 24.30
N CYS A 1010 -37.91 -15.71 23.05
CA CYS A 1010 -38.75 -16.24 21.97
C CYS A 1010 -39.29 -17.63 22.27
N VAL A 1011 -38.46 -18.52 22.81
CA VAL A 1011 -38.85 -19.89 23.17
C VAL A 1011 -39.79 -19.90 24.36
N SER A 1012 -39.42 -19.26 25.47
CA SER A 1012 -40.20 -19.29 26.73
C SER A 1012 -41.57 -18.62 26.61
N LYS A 1013 -41.62 -17.40 26.03
CA LYS A 1013 -42.82 -16.55 25.96
C LYS A 1013 -43.62 -16.68 24.66
N ASN A 1014 -43.15 -17.49 23.69
CA ASN A 1014 -43.66 -17.50 22.31
C ASN A 1014 -43.69 -16.07 21.70
N LEU A 1015 -42.62 -15.30 21.96
CA LEU A 1015 -42.50 -13.91 21.50
C LEU A 1015 -42.61 -13.85 19.97
N GLY A 1016 -43.34 -12.86 19.45
CA GLY A 1016 -43.51 -12.70 18.00
C GLY A 1016 -44.19 -13.89 17.30
N ASN A 1017 -44.88 -14.77 18.04
CA ASN A 1017 -45.45 -16.03 17.53
C ASN A 1017 -44.38 -17.00 16.98
N PHE A 1018 -43.24 -17.07 17.65
CA PHE A 1018 -42.07 -17.88 17.30
C PHE A 1018 -42.38 -19.35 17.01
N GLN A 1019 -43.31 -19.97 17.74
CA GLN A 1019 -43.73 -21.35 17.50
C GLN A 1019 -44.14 -21.60 16.04
N GLN A 1020 -44.82 -20.64 15.41
CA GLN A 1020 -45.26 -20.77 14.02
C GLN A 1020 -44.08 -20.70 13.04
N TYR A 1021 -43.11 -19.82 13.30
CA TYR A 1021 -42.04 -19.51 12.38
C TYR A 1021 -40.81 -20.42 12.55
N TYR A 1022 -40.58 -20.96 13.74
CA TYR A 1022 -39.50 -21.91 14.01
C TYR A 1022 -39.53 -23.11 13.07
N GLU A 1023 -40.71 -23.64 12.77
CA GLU A 1023 -40.86 -24.79 11.87
C GLU A 1023 -40.43 -24.48 10.42
N ALA A 1024 -40.42 -23.20 10.03
CA ALA A 1024 -40.01 -22.73 8.70
C ALA A 1024 -38.49 -22.46 8.58
N LEU A 1025 -37.74 -22.55 9.67
CA LEU A 1025 -36.27 -22.53 9.65
C LEU A 1025 -35.72 -23.85 9.10
N ASP A 1026 -34.53 -23.81 8.50
CA ASP A 1026 -33.85 -25.01 8.03
C ASP A 1026 -33.16 -25.77 9.20
N ASP A 1027 -32.62 -26.94 8.88
CA ASP A 1027 -32.07 -27.86 9.86
C ASP A 1027 -30.78 -27.28 10.51
N ASP A 1028 -29.96 -26.56 9.73
CA ASP A 1028 -28.73 -25.93 10.22
C ASP A 1028 -29.04 -24.79 11.19
N GLU A 1029 -30.03 -23.94 10.87
CA GLU A 1029 -30.47 -22.87 11.75
C GLU A 1029 -31.11 -23.36 13.04
N LYS A 1030 -31.95 -24.40 12.95
CA LYS A 1030 -32.54 -25.04 14.14
C LYS A 1030 -31.46 -25.67 15.01
N LYS A 1031 -30.41 -26.21 14.40
CA LYS A 1031 -29.25 -26.76 15.11
C LYS A 1031 -28.48 -25.66 15.84
N ILE A 1032 -28.15 -24.54 15.18
CA ILE A 1032 -27.52 -23.38 15.81
C ILE A 1032 -28.31 -22.92 17.04
N LEU A 1033 -29.64 -22.78 16.91
CA LEU A 1033 -30.49 -22.38 18.02
C LEU A 1033 -30.50 -23.42 19.15
N THR A 1034 -30.49 -24.72 18.81
CA THR A 1034 -30.51 -25.78 19.83
C THR A 1034 -29.20 -25.84 20.59
N GLU A 1035 -28.07 -25.84 19.90
CA GLU A 1035 -26.75 -25.98 20.51
C GLU A 1035 -26.38 -24.82 21.42
N ASN A 1036 -26.83 -23.60 21.12
CA ASN A 1036 -26.40 -22.39 21.82
C ASN A 1036 -27.41 -21.86 22.85
N ILE A 1037 -28.69 -22.28 22.79
CA ILE A 1037 -29.73 -21.80 23.72
C ILE A 1037 -29.92 -22.80 24.86
N VAL A 1038 -29.66 -24.09 24.61
CA VAL A 1038 -29.82 -25.21 25.55
C VAL A 1038 -28.52 -25.51 26.34
N PHE A 1039 -27.37 -25.18 25.78
CA PHE A 1039 -26.06 -25.27 26.42
C PHE A 1039 -25.42 -23.88 26.38
#